data_AF-A0A8J6LI15-F1
#
_entry.id   AF-A0A8J6LI15-F1
#
_cell.length_a   1.000
_cell.length_b   1.000
_cell.length_c   1.000
_cell.angle_alpha   90.00
_cell.angle_beta   90.00
_cell.angle_gamma   90.00
#
_symmetry.space_group_name_H-M   'P 1'
#
loop_
_entity.id
_entity.type
_entity.pdbx_description
1 polymer ?
#
loop_
_entity_poly.entity_id
_entity_poly.type
_entity_poly.pdbx_seq_one_letter_code
_entity_poly.pdbx_strand_id
1 'polypeptide(L)'
;MNLRAPSPEGGGAPNPDGGEPSRRDDEEITDLPPLNYTGEIRSALEDLVGGVDWTQTGYEGARLCDIACRALGGENVSEAILAWLRDVLPAKRGNPRPPARDLDGTRSATNKAKRRAEYARAQELFRRDPKAFAARIFSGNSQDASRPKGSPEFVRFWRRIFEGESPERDEHIGMAAGAHEEEGRRGLWSPISVEEVARTRVRRGTASGPDGIAVVDWNNVPPAIAALLFNIFMWIGQVPDSLSETRTVFLQKTDEPQTPADYRPISIGSVVVRHFHRLLASRLVAIPDLLSDFQRAFLSGVDGIADNLSVLDTILTEARRKCRSLHLASLDVSKAFDTVSHMAIVEACEGAGLPRPFVEYVRSLYGSATTLLELGRRSVRINVKRGVRQGDPLSPLLFNLVLDRALKRLLTDVGFRLGTSCITALAFADDVILCGTTSWGLQRNLEIFEEELRRSGLSLNPGKSKCVSLVASGREKKVKLVMTPTFRASGSWLSQVDGTTFWKYLGLQFRGCGMAGCGSDDVAECLERLTRAPLKPQQRMHLLRVFLLPRFYHVWTFGRLNAGILRRLDIRVRNAIRTWLRLPHDVPVGYFHAPTNAGGLGIPQLSRFIPLLRLKRFERLAHSSVESVRECARTDTAVAKVRWCRERLADVVDRVADGTQSLREFWTRELYRSMDGRALRESVRETPSTQWLRCCTRVIPARDWLNYISVHINALPSRVRTSRGRRDGVDVTCRGGCLTAETPAHCIQVCHRTHGGRVLRHDAIAKALSVHLTQRGWSVRREVSYQTVVGVRRPDIVASRGREIAVVDVQVVAPNPSLDSAHRKKVAKYRDEAQLATCLVRGASVQPRRRAEEETQVRFASATISWRGVWSSESARSLRELGLTDRELAQYSTYALRGSWMNWVRFGASTSIRMGRGRP
;
A
#
# COMPACT_ATOMS: atom_id res chain seq x y z
N MET A 1 30.02 51.75 57.07
CA MET A 1 31.48 52.01 57.05
C MET A 1 31.93 51.99 55.60
N ASN A 2 32.71 52.93 55.06
CA ASN A 2 33.11 54.27 55.56
C ASN A 2 33.34 55.21 54.35
N LEU A 3 32.90 56.47 54.48
CA LEU A 3 33.56 57.74 54.07
C LEU A 3 34.20 57.82 52.66
N ARG A 4 33.62 58.62 51.73
CA ARG A 4 33.96 60.05 51.42
C ARG A 4 35.35 60.24 50.77
N ALA A 5 35.42 60.55 49.46
CA ALA A 5 35.50 61.92 48.87
C ALA A 5 36.98 62.36 48.65
N PRO A 6 37.33 63.44 47.89
CA PRO A 6 36.49 64.48 47.25
C PRO A 6 36.84 64.82 45.77
N SER A 7 36.13 65.83 45.22
CA SER A 7 36.51 66.68 44.06
C SER A 7 37.43 67.85 44.53
N PRO A 8 37.71 68.95 43.79
CA PRO A 8 37.42 69.34 42.38
C PRO A 8 38.75 69.51 41.57
N GLU A 9 39.07 70.39 40.61
CA GLU A 9 38.53 71.62 39.97
C GLU A 9 38.93 71.70 38.46
N GLY A 10 38.48 72.75 37.74
CA GLY A 10 39.00 73.14 36.42
C GLY A 10 37.92 73.51 35.39
N GLY A 11 37.58 74.81 35.27
CA GLY A 11 36.53 75.29 34.34
C GLY A 11 37.06 75.91 33.04
N GLY A 12 36.28 75.80 31.96
CA GLY A 12 36.59 76.45 30.68
C GLY A 12 35.51 76.25 29.60
N ALA A 13 34.97 77.36 29.09
CA ALA A 13 34.14 77.48 27.89
C ALA A 13 34.58 78.79 27.18
N PRO A 14 34.49 78.94 25.84
CA PRO A 14 33.43 78.41 24.98
C PRO A 14 33.87 77.79 23.63
N ASN A 15 32.87 77.52 22.77
CA ASN A 15 32.88 77.22 21.31
C ASN A 15 33.83 78.10 20.45
N PRO A 16 34.13 77.75 19.15
CA PRO A 16 33.34 76.90 18.24
C PRO A 16 34.10 75.88 17.33
N ASP A 17 33.30 75.14 16.54
CA ASP A 17 33.52 74.52 15.21
C ASP A 17 34.77 73.69 14.86
N GLY A 18 34.51 72.54 14.22
CA GLY A 18 35.38 71.93 13.20
C GLY A 18 36.28 70.77 13.64
N GLY A 19 35.91 69.53 13.28
CA GLY A 19 36.80 68.36 13.38
C GLY A 19 36.10 67.01 13.24
N GLU A 20 36.58 66.15 12.35
CA GLU A 20 36.11 64.77 12.20
C GLU A 20 36.65 63.87 13.33
N PRO A 21 35.85 62.94 13.91
CA PRO A 21 36.38 61.90 14.78
C PRO A 21 37.03 60.77 13.94
N SER A 22 38.33 60.57 14.17
CA SER A 22 39.16 59.57 13.49
C SER A 22 38.68 58.12 13.69
N ARG A 23 38.92 57.28 12.67
CA ARG A 23 38.85 55.80 12.72
C ARG A 23 39.43 55.22 14.02
N ARG A 24 38.79 54.14 14.50
CA ARG A 24 39.45 53.04 15.20
C ARG A 24 38.86 51.70 14.75
N ASP A 25 39.75 50.88 14.21
CA ASP A 25 39.78 49.43 14.39
C ASP A 25 38.52 48.65 13.97
N ASP A 26 38.34 48.50 12.65
CA ASP A 26 37.54 47.44 12.06
C ASP A 26 38.19 46.07 12.38
N GLU A 27 37.67 45.32 13.35
CA GLU A 27 38.04 43.89 13.50
C GLU A 27 37.41 43.07 12.37
N GLU A 28 38.25 42.31 11.65
CA GLU A 28 37.85 41.54 10.46
C GLU A 28 36.81 40.46 10.78
N ILE A 29 35.55 40.72 10.45
CA ILE A 29 34.54 39.66 10.30
C ILE A 29 34.95 38.83 9.08
N THR A 30 35.46 37.62 9.34
CA THR A 30 36.10 36.78 8.33
C THR A 30 35.19 36.46 7.14
N ASP A 31 35.64 36.83 5.94
CA ASP A 31 34.95 36.51 4.69
C ASP A 31 34.78 34.99 4.51
N LEU A 32 33.52 34.53 4.55
CA LEU A 32 33.15 33.23 3.99
C LEU A 32 32.82 33.41 2.51
N PRO A 33 33.47 32.68 1.59
CA PRO A 33 33.33 32.91 0.16
C PRO A 33 31.89 32.64 -0.33
N PRO A 34 31.40 33.37 -1.35
CA PRO A 34 30.04 33.25 -1.85
C PRO A 34 29.74 31.84 -2.40
N LEU A 35 28.57 31.32 -2.06
CA LEU A 35 28.16 29.94 -2.31
C LEU A 35 27.96 29.64 -3.81
N ASN A 36 28.94 28.98 -4.41
CA ASN A 36 29.00 28.69 -5.85
C ASN A 36 28.16 27.45 -6.27
N TYR A 37 26.86 27.45 -5.93
CA TYR A 37 25.91 26.41 -6.36
C TYR A 37 25.90 26.20 -7.88
N THR A 38 26.07 27.28 -8.64
CA THR A 38 26.23 27.27 -10.09
C THR A 38 27.47 26.47 -10.51
N GLY A 39 28.61 26.62 -9.84
CA GLY A 39 29.82 25.84 -10.10
C GLY A 39 29.64 24.34 -9.92
N GLU A 40 28.96 23.90 -8.85
CA GLU A 40 28.67 22.47 -8.62
C GLU A 40 27.75 21.88 -9.70
N ILE A 41 26.65 22.58 -10.02
CA ILE A 41 25.68 22.13 -11.04
C ILE A 41 26.33 22.15 -12.43
N ARG A 42 27.19 23.13 -12.71
CA ARG A 42 27.98 23.20 -13.94
C ARG A 42 28.94 22.03 -14.07
N SER A 43 29.77 21.76 -13.05
CA SER A 43 30.69 20.61 -13.06
C SER A 43 29.91 19.32 -13.31
N ALA A 44 28.81 19.08 -12.59
CA ALA A 44 28.02 17.87 -12.75
C ALA A 44 27.31 17.76 -14.12
N LEU A 45 27.02 18.88 -14.79
CA LEU A 45 26.55 18.89 -16.19
C LEU A 45 27.69 18.58 -17.15
N GLU A 46 28.88 19.18 -16.96
CA GLU A 46 30.07 18.93 -17.78
C GLU A 46 30.55 17.46 -17.63
N ASP A 47 30.52 16.91 -16.41
CA ASP A 47 30.77 15.49 -16.08
C ASP A 47 29.77 14.54 -16.75
N LEU A 48 28.47 14.89 -16.75
CA LEU A 48 27.45 14.10 -17.44
C LEU A 48 27.58 14.19 -18.97
N VAL A 49 27.96 15.35 -19.51
CA VAL A 49 28.20 15.58 -20.93
C VAL A 49 29.38 14.72 -21.42
N GLY A 50 30.52 14.73 -20.69
CA GLY A 50 31.74 14.01 -21.08
C GLY A 50 31.82 12.54 -20.65
N GLY A 51 31.18 12.17 -19.53
CA GLY A 51 31.35 10.87 -18.88
C GLY A 51 30.40 9.74 -19.32
N VAL A 52 29.52 9.98 -20.30
CA VAL A 52 28.49 9.03 -20.75
C VAL A 52 28.46 8.94 -22.27
N ASP A 53 28.49 7.71 -22.83
CA ASP A 53 28.23 7.50 -24.25
C ASP A 53 26.73 7.62 -24.55
N TRP A 54 26.31 8.86 -24.83
CA TRP A 54 24.95 9.24 -25.19
C TRP A 54 24.47 8.70 -26.55
N THR A 55 25.33 8.04 -27.33
CA THR A 55 24.90 7.34 -28.56
C THR A 55 24.27 5.98 -28.23
N GLN A 56 24.79 5.29 -27.20
CA GLN A 56 24.34 3.96 -26.79
C GLN A 56 23.11 3.97 -25.86
N THR A 57 22.77 5.11 -25.25
CA THR A 57 21.63 5.21 -24.32
C THR A 57 20.25 5.07 -24.98
N GLY A 58 20.17 5.22 -26.31
CA GLY A 58 18.92 5.46 -27.03
C GLY A 58 18.26 6.78 -26.60
N TYR A 59 16.95 6.91 -26.87
CA TYR A 59 16.12 8.06 -26.45
C TYR A 59 16.71 9.44 -26.83
N GLU A 60 17.41 9.53 -27.97
CA GLU A 60 18.12 10.72 -28.45
C GLU A 60 19.01 11.40 -27.39
N GLY A 61 19.74 10.61 -26.60
CA GLY A 61 20.63 11.13 -25.54
C GLY A 61 21.60 12.22 -26.03
N ALA A 62 22.23 12.02 -27.20
CA ALA A 62 23.17 12.99 -27.77
C ALA A 62 22.54 14.36 -28.08
N ARG A 63 21.24 14.41 -28.43
CA ARG A 63 20.51 15.67 -28.65
C ARG A 63 20.18 16.36 -27.33
N LEU A 64 19.93 15.60 -26.25
CA LEU A 64 19.81 16.19 -24.91
C LEU A 64 21.17 16.69 -24.37
N CYS A 65 22.28 16.07 -24.80
CA CYS A 65 23.64 16.51 -24.51
C CYS A 65 23.97 17.86 -25.20
N ASP A 66 23.63 18.04 -26.48
CA ASP A 66 23.67 19.35 -27.18
C ASP A 66 22.86 20.42 -26.41
N ILE A 67 21.62 20.09 -26.05
CA ILE A 67 20.75 20.95 -25.25
C ILE A 67 21.38 21.33 -23.90
N ALA A 68 22.13 20.43 -23.26
CA ALA A 68 22.87 20.74 -22.03
C ALA A 68 24.02 21.73 -22.29
N CYS A 69 24.82 21.50 -23.32
CA CYS A 69 25.93 22.38 -23.69
C CYS A 69 25.44 23.80 -24.02
N ARG A 70 24.32 23.91 -24.72
CA ARG A 70 23.69 25.19 -25.07
C ARG A 70 23.09 25.91 -23.86
N ALA A 71 22.53 25.17 -22.90
CA ALA A 71 22.10 25.72 -21.62
C ALA A 71 23.29 26.25 -20.79
N LEU A 72 24.44 25.55 -20.78
CA LEU A 72 25.68 26.03 -20.17
C LEU A 72 26.24 27.28 -20.87
N GLY A 73 26.03 27.40 -22.19
CA GLY A 73 26.30 28.60 -22.98
C GLY A 73 25.31 29.76 -22.77
N GLY A 74 24.28 29.60 -21.93
CA GLY A 74 23.29 30.63 -21.61
C GLY A 74 22.09 30.74 -22.55
N GLU A 75 21.90 29.80 -23.49
CA GLU A 75 20.72 29.79 -24.36
C GLU A 75 19.43 29.42 -23.61
N ASN A 76 18.30 30.02 -24.02
CA ASN A 76 16.98 29.56 -23.59
C ASN A 76 16.56 28.28 -24.34
N VAL A 77 16.93 27.14 -23.79
CA VAL A 77 16.68 25.82 -24.39
C VAL A 77 15.26 25.27 -24.17
N SER A 78 14.31 26.06 -23.66
CA SER A 78 12.99 25.57 -23.25
C SER A 78 12.21 24.85 -24.36
N GLU A 79 12.13 25.43 -25.57
CA GLU A 79 11.48 24.76 -26.70
C GLU A 79 12.28 23.56 -27.24
N ALA A 80 13.62 23.55 -27.09
CA ALA A 80 14.44 22.42 -27.49
C ALA A 80 14.18 21.19 -26.60
N ILE A 81 14.06 21.40 -25.28
CA ILE A 81 13.62 20.37 -24.32
C ILE A 81 12.22 19.85 -24.68
N LEU A 82 11.29 20.74 -25.05
CA LEU A 82 9.93 20.38 -25.43
C LEU A 82 9.88 19.63 -26.77
N ALA A 83 10.72 19.99 -27.74
CA ALA A 83 10.87 19.24 -28.99
C ALA A 83 11.39 17.82 -28.70
N TRP A 84 12.52 17.70 -28.00
CA TRP A 84 13.09 16.41 -27.59
C TRP A 84 12.07 15.53 -26.85
N LEU A 85 11.31 16.07 -25.88
CA LEU A 85 10.25 15.33 -25.19
C LEU A 85 9.10 14.87 -26.10
N ARG A 86 8.70 15.69 -27.10
CA ARG A 86 7.64 15.35 -28.07
C ARG A 86 8.08 14.21 -29.00
N ASP A 87 9.33 14.25 -29.45
CA ASP A 87 9.90 13.31 -30.42
C ASP A 87 10.21 11.95 -29.77
N VAL A 88 10.79 11.98 -28.56
CA VAL A 88 11.24 10.80 -27.81
C VAL A 88 10.09 10.11 -27.03
N LEU A 89 9.06 10.85 -26.62
CA LEU A 89 7.90 10.31 -25.88
C LEU A 89 6.56 10.71 -26.57
N PRO A 90 6.32 10.24 -27.80
CA PRO A 90 5.17 10.69 -28.61
C PRO A 90 3.84 10.43 -27.90
N ALA A 91 3.11 11.52 -27.64
CA ALA A 91 1.85 11.50 -26.92
C ALA A 91 0.80 10.66 -27.68
N LYS A 92 0.40 9.54 -27.08
CA LYS A 92 -0.61 8.63 -27.63
C LYS A 92 -1.96 9.35 -27.69
N ARG A 93 -2.29 9.94 -28.86
CA ARG A 93 -3.60 10.52 -29.18
C ARG A 93 -4.69 9.52 -28.76
N GLY A 94 -5.42 9.86 -27.70
CA GLY A 94 -6.38 8.94 -27.11
C GLY A 94 -7.52 8.67 -28.08
N ASN A 95 -7.66 7.42 -28.55
CA ASN A 95 -8.77 7.02 -29.43
C ASN A 95 -10.09 7.55 -28.85
N PRO A 96 -10.88 8.33 -29.63
CA PRO A 96 -12.14 8.86 -29.15
C PRO A 96 -13.02 7.68 -28.72
N ARG A 97 -13.36 7.69 -27.42
CA ARG A 97 -14.10 6.60 -26.79
C ARG A 97 -15.42 6.46 -27.57
N PRO A 98 -15.69 5.31 -28.21
CA PRO A 98 -16.84 5.19 -29.09
C PRO A 98 -18.10 5.55 -28.32
N PRO A 99 -19.07 6.27 -28.94
CA PRO A 99 -20.31 6.60 -28.27
C PRO A 99 -20.94 5.32 -27.74
N ALA A 100 -21.48 5.38 -26.53
CA ALA A 100 -22.30 4.27 -26.04
C ALA A 100 -23.45 4.11 -27.03
N ARG A 101 -23.67 2.90 -27.54
CA ARG A 101 -24.90 2.60 -28.26
C ARG A 101 -26.02 2.63 -27.23
N ASP A 102 -26.82 3.69 -27.28
CA ASP A 102 -28.07 3.75 -26.54
C ASP A 102 -28.98 2.65 -27.07
N LEU A 103 -29.13 1.59 -26.27
CA LEU A 103 -29.98 0.44 -26.58
C LEU A 103 -31.40 0.73 -26.13
N ASP A 104 -31.99 1.79 -26.67
CA ASP A 104 -33.43 1.98 -26.59
C ASP A 104 -34.13 0.89 -27.40
N GLY A 105 -34.90 0.08 -26.69
CA GLY A 105 -35.30 -1.25 -27.14
C GLY A 105 -36.05 -1.98 -26.03
N THR A 106 -37.10 -1.32 -25.52
CA THR A 106 -37.83 -1.63 -24.28
C THR A 106 -38.70 -2.90 -24.33
N ARG A 107 -38.09 -4.06 -24.61
CA ARG A 107 -38.67 -5.36 -24.22
C ARG A 107 -38.31 -5.66 -22.77
N SER A 108 -39.32 -5.88 -21.93
CA SER A 108 -39.15 -6.10 -20.48
C SER A 108 -38.29 -7.32 -20.18
N ALA A 109 -37.00 -7.10 -19.93
CA ALA A 109 -36.04 -8.17 -19.71
C ALA A 109 -36.40 -8.98 -18.45
N THR A 110 -36.58 -10.30 -18.62
CA THR A 110 -36.92 -11.20 -17.51
C THR A 110 -35.91 -11.09 -16.36
N ASN A 111 -36.33 -11.36 -15.12
CA ASN A 111 -35.46 -11.28 -13.94
C ASN A 111 -34.20 -12.16 -14.05
N LYS A 112 -34.26 -13.25 -14.85
CA LYS A 112 -33.12 -14.12 -15.20
C LYS A 112 -32.13 -13.42 -16.16
N ALA A 113 -32.61 -12.61 -17.10
CA ALA A 113 -31.77 -11.79 -17.98
C ALA A 113 -31.16 -10.59 -17.23
N LYS A 114 -31.95 -9.85 -16.44
CA LYS A 114 -31.48 -8.73 -15.60
C LYS A 114 -30.31 -9.15 -14.69
N ARG A 115 -30.47 -10.24 -13.92
CA ARG A 115 -29.40 -10.81 -13.06
C ARG A 115 -28.16 -11.26 -13.83
N ARG A 116 -28.30 -11.72 -15.09
CA ARG A 116 -27.16 -12.09 -15.96
C ARG A 116 -26.39 -10.85 -16.43
N ALA A 117 -27.09 -9.79 -16.83
CA ALA A 117 -26.48 -8.52 -17.24
C ALA A 117 -25.77 -7.83 -16.07
N GLU A 118 -26.39 -7.82 -14.88
CA GLU A 118 -25.80 -7.32 -13.64
C GLU A 118 -24.51 -8.07 -13.28
N TYR A 119 -24.54 -9.41 -13.31
CA TYR A 119 -23.36 -10.25 -13.09
C TYR A 119 -22.26 -9.95 -14.13
N ALA A 120 -22.60 -9.80 -15.41
CA ALA A 120 -21.64 -9.44 -16.45
C ALA A 120 -20.98 -8.07 -16.19
N ARG A 121 -21.77 -7.04 -15.84
CA ARG A 121 -21.27 -5.70 -15.48
C ARG A 121 -20.35 -5.76 -14.25
N ALA A 122 -20.71 -6.51 -13.21
CA ALA A 122 -19.88 -6.72 -12.03
C ALA A 122 -18.55 -7.45 -12.35
N GLN A 123 -18.60 -8.49 -13.19
CA GLN A 123 -17.40 -9.23 -13.65
C GLN A 123 -16.51 -8.40 -14.60
N GLU A 124 -17.00 -7.31 -15.20
CA GLU A 124 -16.20 -6.36 -15.98
C GLU A 124 -15.55 -5.32 -15.08
N LEU A 125 -16.34 -4.68 -14.21
CA LEU A 125 -15.83 -3.69 -13.24
C LEU A 125 -14.74 -4.29 -12.33
N PHE A 126 -14.93 -5.50 -11.81
CA PHE A 126 -13.91 -6.20 -11.02
C PHE A 126 -12.62 -6.50 -11.82
N ARG A 127 -12.68 -6.67 -13.14
CA ARG A 127 -11.49 -6.88 -13.99
C ARG A 127 -10.76 -5.58 -14.30
N ARG A 128 -11.50 -4.49 -14.52
CA ARG A 128 -10.94 -3.18 -14.85
C ARG A 128 -10.35 -2.47 -13.63
N ASP A 129 -11.05 -2.47 -12.50
CA ASP A 129 -10.58 -1.91 -11.24
C ASP A 129 -11.21 -2.65 -10.03
N PRO A 130 -10.50 -3.62 -9.44
CA PRO A 130 -10.93 -4.29 -8.22
C PRO A 130 -11.13 -3.34 -7.03
N LYS A 131 -10.39 -2.23 -6.94
CA LYS A 131 -10.42 -1.27 -5.81
C LYS A 131 -11.66 -0.39 -5.89
N ALA A 132 -11.94 0.23 -7.03
CA ALA A 132 -13.16 1.02 -7.23
C ALA A 132 -14.42 0.15 -7.09
N PHE A 133 -14.38 -1.07 -7.64
CA PHE A 133 -15.47 -2.03 -7.49
C PHE A 133 -15.67 -2.48 -6.02
N ALA A 134 -14.59 -2.67 -5.25
CA ALA A 134 -14.67 -2.95 -3.82
C ALA A 134 -15.26 -1.77 -3.04
N ALA A 135 -14.80 -0.55 -3.31
CA ALA A 135 -15.33 0.67 -2.69
C ALA A 135 -16.85 0.77 -2.89
N ARG A 136 -17.34 0.57 -4.12
CA ARG A 136 -18.77 0.58 -4.46
C ARG A 136 -19.61 -0.48 -3.73
N ILE A 137 -19.06 -1.66 -3.43
CA ILE A 137 -19.75 -2.67 -2.60
C ILE A 137 -19.81 -2.22 -1.13
N PHE A 138 -18.78 -1.54 -0.62
CA PHE A 138 -18.68 -1.21 0.80
C PHE A 138 -19.34 0.14 1.15
N SER A 139 -19.39 1.14 0.26
CA SER A 139 -20.19 2.37 0.47
C SER A 139 -21.69 2.09 0.30
N GLY A 140 -22.07 1.20 -0.61
CA GLY A 140 -23.44 0.74 -0.83
C GLY A 140 -24.16 1.45 -1.99
N ASN A 141 -23.71 2.65 -2.35
CA ASN A 141 -24.27 3.43 -3.45
C ASN A 141 -23.73 3.00 -4.83
N SER A 142 -24.58 3.11 -5.85
CA SER A 142 -24.21 2.81 -7.24
C SER A 142 -23.41 3.95 -7.88
N GLN A 143 -22.18 4.17 -7.40
CA GLN A 143 -21.20 5.04 -8.06
C GLN A 143 -20.81 4.47 -9.43
N ASP A 144 -21.58 4.82 -10.46
CA ASP A 144 -20.94 5.34 -11.66
C ASP A 144 -20.43 6.74 -11.32
N ALA A 145 -19.12 6.96 -11.43
CA ALA A 145 -18.51 8.23 -11.08
C ALA A 145 -18.88 9.32 -12.11
N SER A 146 -20.03 9.95 -11.88
CA SER A 146 -20.43 11.18 -12.55
C SER A 146 -19.43 12.27 -12.21
N ARG A 147 -18.50 12.53 -13.14
CA ARG A 147 -17.81 13.84 -13.21
C ARG A 147 -18.89 14.93 -13.09
N PRO A 148 -18.67 16.00 -12.31
CA PRO A 148 -19.67 17.03 -12.10
C PRO A 148 -20.21 17.50 -13.46
N LYS A 149 -21.54 17.53 -13.61
CA LYS A 149 -22.18 18.15 -14.77
C LYS A 149 -21.70 19.60 -14.79
N GLY A 150 -20.98 20.01 -15.84
CA GLY A 150 -20.27 21.29 -15.89
C GLY A 150 -21.21 22.48 -16.00
N SER A 151 -21.91 22.80 -14.91
CA SER A 151 -22.77 24.00 -14.81
C SER A 151 -21.91 25.27 -14.74
N PRO A 152 -22.39 26.41 -15.27
CA PRO A 152 -21.69 27.69 -15.15
C PRO A 152 -21.43 28.10 -13.70
N GLU A 153 -22.25 27.64 -12.75
CA GLU A 153 -22.06 27.88 -11.30
C GLU A 153 -20.87 27.10 -10.74
N PHE A 154 -20.69 25.84 -11.13
CA PHE A 154 -19.54 25.04 -10.71
C PHE A 154 -18.23 25.66 -11.20
N VAL A 155 -18.21 26.17 -12.44
CA VAL A 155 -17.07 26.94 -12.98
C VAL A 155 -16.84 28.23 -12.18
N ARG A 156 -17.88 29.05 -12.00
CA ARG A 156 -17.79 30.34 -11.26
C ARG A 156 -17.30 30.15 -9.83
N PHE A 157 -17.75 29.12 -9.12
CA PHE A 157 -17.32 28.82 -7.76
C PHE A 157 -15.82 28.52 -7.67
N TRP A 158 -15.31 27.62 -8.51
CA TRP A 158 -13.88 27.25 -8.49
C TRP A 158 -12.99 28.34 -9.06
N ARG A 159 -13.46 29.09 -10.07
CA ARG A 159 -12.79 30.29 -10.57
C ARG A 159 -12.58 31.31 -9.44
N ARG A 160 -13.61 31.66 -8.68
CA ARG A 160 -13.51 32.60 -7.54
C ARG A 160 -12.56 32.12 -6.43
N ILE A 161 -12.26 30.82 -6.36
CA ILE A 161 -11.29 30.27 -5.41
C ILE A 161 -9.88 30.47 -5.95
N PHE A 162 -9.57 29.97 -7.15
CA PHE A 162 -8.22 29.96 -7.71
C PHE A 162 -7.74 31.30 -8.29
N GLU A 163 -8.61 32.07 -8.93
CA GLU A 163 -8.29 33.39 -9.52
C GLU A 163 -8.45 34.55 -8.52
N GLY A 164 -9.02 34.28 -7.33
CA GLY A 164 -9.21 35.31 -6.30
C GLY A 164 -7.89 35.67 -5.62
N GLU A 165 -7.64 36.97 -5.43
CA GLU A 165 -6.39 37.46 -4.83
C GLU A 165 -6.19 37.01 -3.37
N SER A 166 -4.92 36.95 -2.98
CA SER A 166 -4.52 36.87 -1.57
C SER A 166 -4.72 38.24 -0.89
N PRO A 167 -4.99 38.29 0.42
CA PRO A 167 -5.09 39.56 1.12
C PRO A 167 -3.78 40.35 1.00
N GLU A 168 -3.89 41.63 0.68
CA GLU A 168 -2.81 42.59 0.79
C GLU A 168 -2.35 42.67 2.26
N ARG A 169 -1.09 43.06 2.47
CA ARG A 169 -0.52 43.23 3.81
C ARG A 169 0.10 44.61 3.94
N ASP A 170 -0.17 45.24 5.07
CA ASP A 170 0.61 46.38 5.55
C ASP A 170 2.05 45.93 5.79
N GLU A 171 2.99 46.75 5.30
CA GLU A 171 4.45 46.81 5.47
C GLU A 171 5.30 45.54 5.66
N HIS A 172 6.46 45.54 5.00
CA HIS A 172 7.41 44.44 4.98
C HIS A 172 8.26 44.41 6.27
N ILE A 173 7.64 44.08 7.41
CA ILE A 173 8.34 43.87 8.69
C ILE A 173 9.27 42.65 8.54
N GLY A 174 10.51 42.91 8.17
CA GLY A 174 11.55 41.89 8.04
C GLY A 174 11.78 41.19 9.37
N MET A 175 11.44 39.90 9.44
CA MET A 175 12.01 39.04 10.47
C MET A 175 13.53 39.00 10.24
N ALA A 176 14.31 39.31 11.28
CA ALA A 176 15.75 39.49 11.17
C ALA A 176 16.40 38.31 10.42
N ALA A 177 17.02 38.61 9.28
CA ALA A 177 17.65 37.61 8.42
C ALA A 177 18.96 37.15 9.05
N GLY A 178 18.88 36.18 9.97
CA GLY A 178 20.02 35.36 10.42
C GLY A 178 20.49 34.45 9.28
N ALA A 179 21.01 35.06 8.21
CA ALA A 179 21.22 34.45 6.90
C ALA A 179 22.53 33.64 6.82
N HIS A 180 22.72 32.72 7.75
CA HIS A 180 23.67 31.62 7.58
C HIS A 180 22.92 30.44 6.96
N GLU A 181 23.14 30.17 5.67
CA GLU A 181 22.69 28.93 5.02
C GLU A 181 23.47 27.75 5.62
N GLU A 182 22.97 27.20 6.74
CA GLU A 182 23.54 26.05 7.45
C GLU A 182 23.82 24.91 6.47
N GLU A 183 25.00 24.30 6.57
CA GLU A 183 25.55 23.39 5.57
C GLU A 183 24.62 22.19 5.27
N GLY A 184 23.87 21.73 6.26
CA GLY A 184 22.86 20.67 6.12
C GLY A 184 21.65 21.01 5.23
N ARG A 185 21.43 22.28 4.88
CA ARG A 185 20.35 22.70 3.95
C ARG A 185 20.81 22.80 2.49
N ARG A 186 22.12 22.96 2.23
CA ARG A 186 22.70 23.09 0.88
C ARG A 186 22.32 21.93 -0.04
N GLY A 187 22.33 20.70 0.50
CA GLY A 187 22.01 19.46 -0.23
C GLY A 187 20.61 19.38 -0.84
N LEU A 188 19.71 20.35 -0.60
CA LEU A 188 18.44 20.44 -1.33
C LEU A 188 18.66 20.73 -2.82
N TRP A 189 19.58 21.65 -3.14
CA TRP A 189 19.84 22.14 -4.50
C TRP A 189 21.23 21.78 -5.05
N SER A 190 21.90 20.79 -4.46
CA SER A 190 23.11 20.17 -5.03
C SER A 190 22.80 19.37 -6.32
N PRO A 191 23.78 18.99 -7.14
CA PRO A 191 23.53 18.21 -8.37
C PRO A 191 22.75 16.91 -8.13
N ILE A 192 21.95 16.49 -9.11
CA ILE A 192 21.14 15.27 -9.07
C ILE A 192 21.91 14.07 -9.63
N SER A 193 21.99 13.02 -8.82
CA SER A 193 22.63 11.75 -9.17
C SER A 193 21.70 10.79 -9.94
N VAL A 194 22.32 9.90 -10.71
CA VAL A 194 21.64 8.82 -11.46
C VAL A 194 20.91 7.86 -10.50
N GLU A 195 21.49 7.63 -9.33
CA GLU A 195 21.01 6.77 -8.26
C GLU A 195 19.75 7.35 -7.59
N GLU A 196 19.71 8.65 -7.31
CA GLU A 196 18.51 9.31 -6.82
C GLU A 196 17.37 9.19 -7.83
N VAL A 197 17.63 9.49 -9.10
CA VAL A 197 16.64 9.39 -10.20
C VAL A 197 16.15 7.96 -10.42
N ALA A 198 16.96 6.93 -10.11
CA ALA A 198 16.53 5.54 -10.09
C ALA A 198 15.63 5.23 -8.87
N ARG A 199 16.01 5.73 -7.67
CA ARG A 199 15.27 5.52 -6.40
C ARG A 199 13.93 6.26 -6.35
N THR A 200 13.80 7.43 -6.99
CA THR A 200 12.64 8.32 -6.88
C THR A 200 11.50 8.03 -7.86
N ARG A 201 11.65 7.07 -8.78
CA ARG A 201 10.72 6.82 -9.91
C ARG A 201 9.23 6.83 -9.55
N VAL A 202 8.44 7.40 -10.47
CA VAL A 202 6.99 7.62 -10.28
C VAL A 202 6.23 6.30 -10.33
N ARG A 203 5.33 6.06 -9.37
CA ARG A 203 4.56 4.81 -9.28
C ARG A 203 3.69 4.57 -10.52
N ARG A 204 3.95 3.46 -11.24
CA ARG A 204 3.14 2.99 -12.38
C ARG A 204 1.64 2.90 -12.02
N GLY A 205 0.77 3.33 -12.94
CA GLY A 205 -0.68 3.35 -12.76
C GLY A 205 -1.28 4.70 -12.32
N THR A 206 -0.47 5.75 -12.21
CA THR A 206 -0.95 7.14 -12.12
C THR A 206 -1.27 7.73 -13.50
N ALA A 207 -2.08 8.79 -13.55
CA ALA A 207 -2.50 9.44 -14.80
C ALA A 207 -1.43 10.41 -15.36
N SER A 208 -1.44 10.61 -16.68
CA SER A 208 -0.65 11.62 -17.42
C SER A 208 -1.15 13.05 -17.15
N GLY A 209 -0.28 14.03 -17.38
CA GLY A 209 -0.63 15.45 -17.34
C GLY A 209 -1.39 15.90 -18.60
N PRO A 210 -1.40 17.22 -18.88
CA PRO A 210 -1.82 17.75 -20.19
C PRO A 210 -0.89 17.29 -21.32
N ASP A 211 0.41 17.14 -20.99
CA ASP A 211 1.51 16.63 -21.82
C ASP A 211 1.25 15.29 -22.52
N GLY A 212 0.31 14.48 -22.02
CA GLY A 212 -0.02 13.17 -22.57
C GLY A 212 1.03 12.08 -22.29
N ILE A 213 2.21 12.43 -21.77
CA ILE A 213 3.29 11.50 -21.44
C ILE A 213 2.79 10.46 -20.42
N ALA A 214 2.89 9.18 -20.76
CA ALA A 214 2.42 8.12 -19.89
C ALA A 214 3.51 7.67 -18.89
N VAL A 215 3.07 7.35 -17.67
CA VAL A 215 3.95 6.95 -16.56
C VAL A 215 4.65 5.60 -16.82
N VAL A 216 4.16 4.79 -17.75
CA VAL A 216 4.89 3.58 -18.20
C VAL A 216 6.06 3.99 -19.10
N ASP A 217 5.81 4.87 -20.06
CA ASP A 217 6.77 5.26 -21.08
C ASP A 217 7.91 6.11 -20.46
N TRP A 218 7.60 7.08 -19.59
CA TRP A 218 8.61 7.83 -18.81
C TRP A 218 9.47 6.94 -17.90
N ASN A 219 8.89 5.89 -17.31
CA ASN A 219 9.64 4.94 -16.46
C ASN A 219 10.50 3.94 -17.25
N ASN A 220 10.49 4.00 -18.59
CA ASN A 220 11.41 3.23 -19.42
C ASN A 220 12.62 4.09 -19.86
N VAL A 221 12.54 5.44 -19.79
CA VAL A 221 13.66 6.35 -20.06
C VAL A 221 14.81 6.08 -19.07
N PRO A 222 16.06 5.87 -19.55
CA PRO A 222 17.23 5.65 -18.71
C PRO A 222 17.41 6.66 -17.55
N PRO A 223 17.87 6.25 -16.36
CA PRO A 223 18.16 7.17 -15.26
C PRO A 223 19.16 8.29 -15.59
N ALA A 224 20.19 8.02 -16.39
CA ALA A 224 21.18 9.03 -16.80
C ALA A 224 20.54 10.18 -17.60
N ILE A 225 19.71 9.86 -18.62
CA ILE A 225 18.98 10.85 -19.42
C ILE A 225 18.06 11.71 -18.55
N ALA A 226 17.36 11.09 -17.59
CA ALA A 226 16.50 11.83 -16.67
C ALA A 226 17.28 12.65 -15.63
N ALA A 227 18.48 12.24 -15.23
CA ALA A 227 19.38 13.04 -14.38
C ALA A 227 19.93 14.26 -15.12
N LEU A 228 20.40 14.10 -16.37
CA LEU A 228 20.83 15.19 -17.24
C LEU A 228 19.71 16.24 -17.40
N LEU A 229 18.49 15.79 -17.75
CA LEU A 229 17.33 16.69 -17.87
C LEU A 229 17.03 17.46 -16.56
N PHE A 230 17.16 16.81 -15.40
CA PHE A 230 16.88 17.46 -14.11
C PHE A 230 17.99 18.43 -13.70
N ASN A 231 19.26 18.14 -13.99
CA ASN A 231 20.36 19.08 -13.78
C ASN A 231 20.22 20.31 -14.69
N ILE A 232 19.73 20.14 -15.93
CA ILE A 232 19.37 21.28 -16.80
C ILE A 232 18.25 22.13 -16.16
N PHE A 233 17.20 21.53 -15.60
CA PHE A 233 16.16 22.30 -14.87
C PHE A 233 16.71 23.04 -13.64
N MET A 234 17.69 22.46 -12.94
CA MET A 234 18.32 23.10 -11.78
C MET A 234 19.27 24.23 -12.16
N TRP A 235 19.97 24.10 -13.28
CA TRP A 235 20.85 25.14 -13.86
C TRP A 235 20.06 26.36 -14.34
N ILE A 236 18.97 26.15 -15.09
CA ILE A 236 18.11 27.24 -15.59
C ILE A 236 17.20 27.79 -14.47
N GLY A 237 17.06 27.08 -13.34
CA GLY A 237 16.22 27.49 -12.21
C GLY A 237 14.71 27.40 -12.47
N GLN A 238 14.28 26.69 -13.52
CA GLN A 238 12.87 26.58 -13.93
C GLN A 238 12.60 25.34 -14.82
N VAL A 239 11.32 25.02 -14.99
CA VAL A 239 10.83 24.02 -15.97
C VAL A 239 10.04 24.73 -17.07
N PRO A 240 10.09 24.26 -18.35
CA PRO A 240 9.30 24.84 -19.44
C PRO A 240 7.79 24.90 -19.11
N ASP A 241 7.14 26.03 -19.43
CA ASP A 241 5.76 26.35 -18.99
C ASP A 241 4.72 25.28 -19.33
N SER A 242 4.84 24.62 -20.49
CA SER A 242 3.88 23.55 -20.88
C SER A 242 4.02 22.26 -20.06
N LEU A 243 5.14 22.06 -19.35
CA LEU A 243 5.29 21.01 -18.33
C LEU A 243 4.80 21.47 -16.95
N SER A 244 4.85 22.79 -16.70
CA SER A 244 4.26 23.46 -15.53
C SER A 244 2.73 23.44 -15.56
N GLU A 245 2.09 23.42 -16.74
CA GLU A 245 0.64 23.31 -16.88
C GLU A 245 0.07 22.07 -16.15
N THR A 246 -1.05 22.26 -15.45
CA THR A 246 -1.75 21.16 -14.77
C THR A 246 -3.17 20.95 -15.28
N ARG A 247 -3.74 19.79 -14.98
CA ARG A 247 -5.14 19.46 -15.29
C ARG A 247 -5.89 19.07 -14.02
N THR A 248 -6.85 19.89 -13.61
CA THR A 248 -7.60 19.70 -12.37
C THR A 248 -8.82 18.81 -12.62
N VAL A 249 -8.86 17.66 -11.94
CA VAL A 249 -10.02 16.75 -11.91
C VAL A 249 -10.72 16.82 -10.54
N PHE A 250 -12.04 16.72 -10.51
CA PHE A 250 -12.83 16.85 -9.29
C PHE A 250 -13.22 15.48 -8.73
N LEU A 251 -12.80 15.18 -7.50
CA LEU A 251 -13.17 13.98 -6.75
C LEU A 251 -14.25 14.31 -5.71
N GLN A 252 -15.20 13.41 -5.49
CA GLN A 252 -16.28 13.59 -4.52
C GLN A 252 -15.73 13.38 -3.09
N LYS A 253 -16.05 14.28 -2.14
CA LYS A 253 -15.69 14.18 -0.71
C LYS A 253 -16.70 13.33 0.08
N THR A 254 -17.96 13.37 -0.34
CA THR A 254 -19.10 12.61 0.20
C THR A 254 -19.65 11.65 -0.85
N ASP A 255 -20.40 10.63 -0.45
CA ASP A 255 -21.04 9.71 -1.40
C ASP A 255 -22.17 10.37 -2.22
N GLU A 256 -22.72 11.49 -1.73
CA GLU A 256 -23.81 12.29 -2.34
C GLU A 256 -23.48 13.79 -2.26
N PRO A 257 -22.66 14.33 -3.19
CA PRO A 257 -22.24 15.73 -3.19
C PRO A 257 -23.33 16.64 -3.77
N GLN A 258 -23.76 17.64 -2.99
CA GLN A 258 -24.84 18.56 -3.36
C GLN A 258 -24.31 19.88 -3.92
N THR A 259 -23.14 20.32 -3.45
CA THR A 259 -22.55 21.62 -3.75
C THR A 259 -21.19 21.47 -4.45
N PRO A 260 -20.68 22.52 -5.14
CA PRO A 260 -19.31 22.54 -5.63
C PRO A 260 -18.25 22.35 -4.52
N ALA A 261 -18.55 22.73 -3.27
CA ALA A 261 -17.66 22.56 -2.12
C ALA A 261 -17.47 21.09 -1.71
N ASP A 262 -18.41 20.20 -2.05
CA ASP A 262 -18.35 18.77 -1.76
C ASP A 262 -17.41 18.01 -2.71
N TYR A 263 -16.73 18.71 -3.61
CA TYR A 263 -15.66 18.18 -4.45
C TYR A 263 -14.29 18.63 -3.95
N ARG A 264 -13.26 17.79 -4.10
CA ARG A 264 -11.85 18.12 -3.94
C ARG A 264 -11.20 18.22 -5.33
N PRO A 265 -10.56 19.35 -5.68
CA PRO A 265 -9.78 19.46 -6.90
C PRO A 265 -8.48 18.65 -6.76
N ILE A 266 -8.05 17.98 -7.82
CA ILE A 266 -6.78 17.28 -7.90
C ILE A 266 -6.08 17.69 -9.19
N SER A 267 -5.00 18.46 -9.06
CA SER A 267 -4.15 18.95 -10.13
C SER A 267 -3.19 17.85 -10.60
N ILE A 268 -3.32 17.46 -11.87
CA ILE A 268 -2.47 16.45 -12.52
C ILE A 268 -1.54 17.18 -13.50
N GLY A 269 -0.30 17.44 -13.10
CA GLY A 269 0.76 17.98 -13.96
C GLY A 269 1.53 16.90 -14.74
N SER A 270 2.58 17.32 -15.44
CA SER A 270 3.47 16.41 -16.20
C SER A 270 3.99 15.24 -15.36
N VAL A 271 4.29 14.10 -15.99
CA VAL A 271 4.99 13.00 -15.31
C VAL A 271 6.45 13.38 -14.99
N VAL A 272 7.08 14.16 -15.87
CA VAL A 272 8.48 14.59 -15.76
C VAL A 272 8.65 15.47 -14.52
N VAL A 273 7.86 16.55 -14.41
CA VAL A 273 7.88 17.49 -13.29
C VAL A 273 7.50 16.79 -11.97
N ARG A 274 6.51 15.89 -11.96
CA ARG A 274 6.18 15.08 -10.77
C ARG A 274 7.26 14.07 -10.39
N HIS A 275 8.20 13.74 -11.28
CA HIS A 275 9.37 12.95 -10.91
C HIS A 275 10.46 13.83 -10.28
N PHE A 276 10.75 14.99 -10.88
CA PHE A 276 11.67 16.00 -10.35
C PHE A 276 11.23 16.48 -8.95
N HIS A 277 9.99 16.93 -8.79
CA HIS A 277 9.41 17.32 -7.50
C HIS A 277 9.38 16.19 -6.46
N ARG A 278 9.33 14.93 -6.89
CA ARG A 278 9.41 13.77 -5.97
C ARG A 278 10.84 13.54 -5.46
N LEU A 279 11.84 13.95 -6.22
CA LEU A 279 13.24 13.97 -5.77
C LEU A 279 13.48 15.14 -4.81
N LEU A 280 13.09 16.36 -5.20
CA LEU A 280 13.18 17.54 -4.33
C LEU A 280 12.43 17.34 -3.00
N ALA A 281 11.22 16.77 -3.03
CA ALA A 281 10.46 16.42 -1.82
C ALA A 281 11.18 15.38 -0.94
N SER A 282 11.95 14.45 -1.55
CA SER A 282 12.73 13.46 -0.81
C SER A 282 13.97 14.07 -0.14
N ARG A 283 14.56 15.10 -0.74
CA ARG A 283 15.66 15.88 -0.15
C ARG A 283 15.16 16.81 0.95
N LEU A 284 14.07 17.53 0.70
CA LEU A 284 13.44 18.45 1.65
C LEU A 284 13.03 17.75 2.96
N VAL A 285 12.54 16.50 2.88
CA VAL A 285 12.19 15.67 4.05
C VAL A 285 13.42 15.06 4.75
N ALA A 286 14.60 15.11 4.15
CA ALA A 286 15.85 14.66 4.76
C ALA A 286 16.59 15.78 5.53
N ILE A 287 16.16 17.04 5.41
CA ILE A 287 16.72 18.16 6.18
C ILE A 287 16.29 18.01 7.66
N PRO A 288 17.24 17.96 8.62
CA PRO A 288 16.90 17.92 10.04
C PRO A 288 16.22 19.21 10.50
N ASP A 289 15.34 19.10 11.49
CA ASP A 289 14.69 20.19 12.24
C ASP A 289 13.95 21.26 11.40
N LEU A 290 13.71 20.96 10.11
CA LEU A 290 13.01 21.83 9.16
C LEU A 290 11.59 22.19 9.63
N LEU A 291 10.85 21.20 10.16
CA LEU A 291 9.52 21.36 10.74
C LEU A 291 9.57 21.14 12.26
N SER A 292 8.71 21.82 13.00
CA SER A 292 8.59 21.61 14.44
C SER A 292 8.06 20.21 14.79
N ASP A 293 8.40 19.73 15.99
CA ASP A 293 7.90 18.49 16.62
C ASP A 293 6.36 18.37 16.65
N PHE A 294 5.64 19.47 16.40
CA PHE A 294 4.18 19.50 16.31
C PHE A 294 3.64 19.00 14.96
N GLN A 295 4.34 19.22 13.84
CA GLN A 295 3.87 18.90 12.49
C GLN A 295 4.41 17.54 12.01
N ARG A 296 3.51 16.55 11.86
CA ARG A 296 3.91 15.15 11.60
C ARG A 296 3.33 14.55 10.31
N ALA A 297 2.76 15.36 9.41
CA ALA A 297 2.31 14.88 8.10
C ALA A 297 3.44 14.85 7.07
N PHE A 298 3.35 13.90 6.13
CA PHE A 298 4.21 13.75 4.95
C PHE A 298 5.72 13.50 5.18
N LEU A 299 6.18 13.47 6.43
CA LEU A 299 7.55 13.11 6.80
C LEU A 299 7.87 11.63 6.52
N SER A 300 9.15 11.35 6.24
CA SER A 300 9.68 9.99 6.06
C SER A 300 10.03 9.37 7.41
N GLY A 301 9.93 8.05 7.53
CA GLY A 301 10.20 7.30 8.78
C GLY A 301 9.15 7.46 9.89
N VAL A 302 8.58 8.66 10.06
CA VAL A 302 7.62 9.01 11.11
C VAL A 302 6.22 8.45 10.82
N ASP A 303 5.63 7.71 11.76
CA ASP A 303 4.22 7.27 11.69
C ASP A 303 3.33 8.34 12.35
N GLY A 304 3.35 9.56 11.80
CA GLY A 304 2.76 10.75 12.44
C GLY A 304 1.27 10.62 12.78
N ILE A 305 0.55 9.77 12.04
CA ILE A 305 -0.82 9.37 12.37
C ILE A 305 -0.85 8.59 13.69
N ALA A 306 0.02 7.58 13.85
CA ALA A 306 0.12 6.83 15.10
C ALA A 306 0.56 7.71 16.27
N ASP A 307 1.51 8.60 16.05
CA ASP A 307 2.10 9.44 17.09
C ASP A 307 1.03 10.44 17.60
N ASN A 308 0.39 11.22 16.72
CA ASN A 308 -0.64 12.18 17.14
C ASN A 308 -1.85 11.51 17.80
N LEU A 309 -2.33 10.37 17.28
CA LEU A 309 -3.42 9.62 17.89
C LEU A 309 -3.06 9.04 19.26
N SER A 310 -1.82 8.61 19.45
CA SER A 310 -1.34 8.03 20.70
C SER A 310 -1.09 9.09 21.76
N VAL A 311 -0.56 10.26 21.37
CA VAL A 311 -0.47 11.42 22.27
C VAL A 311 -1.86 11.88 22.68
N LEU A 312 -2.81 12.02 21.74
CA LEU A 312 -4.18 12.48 22.01
C LEU A 312 -4.97 11.57 22.98
N ASP A 313 -4.98 10.24 22.78
CA ASP A 313 -5.64 9.33 23.75
C ASP A 313 -4.87 9.24 25.08
N THR A 314 -3.57 9.54 25.10
CA THR A 314 -2.77 9.61 26.32
C THR A 314 -3.12 10.86 27.14
N ILE A 315 -3.06 12.07 26.58
CA ILE A 315 -3.41 13.30 27.33
C ILE A 315 -4.88 13.27 27.80
N LEU A 316 -5.81 12.81 26.95
CA LEU A 316 -7.23 12.62 27.33
C LEU A 316 -7.47 11.51 28.36
N THR A 317 -6.49 10.64 28.62
CA THR A 317 -6.57 9.62 29.67
C THR A 317 -5.84 10.04 30.95
N GLU A 318 -4.64 10.60 30.82
CA GLU A 318 -3.84 11.08 31.94
C GLU A 318 -4.47 12.30 32.64
N ALA A 319 -5.09 13.23 31.90
CA ALA A 319 -5.85 14.33 32.50
C ALA A 319 -6.96 13.81 33.44
N ARG A 320 -7.71 12.79 33.00
CA ARG A 320 -8.76 12.16 33.80
C ARG A 320 -8.21 11.28 34.94
N ARG A 321 -7.13 10.53 34.73
CA ARG A 321 -6.51 9.68 35.76
C ARG A 321 -5.83 10.46 36.88
N LYS A 322 -5.17 11.58 36.54
CA LYS A 322 -4.41 12.43 37.48
C LYS A 322 -5.19 13.66 37.93
N CYS A 323 -6.49 13.73 37.64
CA CYS A 323 -7.39 14.84 37.96
C CYS A 323 -6.84 16.23 37.64
N ARG A 324 -6.34 16.39 36.40
CA ARG A 324 -5.80 17.65 35.86
C ARG A 324 -6.75 18.25 34.83
N SER A 325 -6.85 19.58 34.81
CA SER A 325 -7.55 20.29 33.74
C SER A 325 -6.81 20.13 32.40
N LEU A 326 -7.60 20.03 31.33
CA LEU A 326 -7.14 19.92 29.95
C LEU A 326 -8.19 20.56 29.03
N HIS A 327 -7.77 21.55 28.27
CA HIS A 327 -8.53 22.16 27.20
C HIS A 327 -7.91 21.77 25.85
N LEU A 328 -8.75 21.50 24.86
CA LEU A 328 -8.37 21.19 23.49
C LEU A 328 -9.21 22.01 22.51
N ALA A 329 -8.59 22.48 21.43
CA ALA A 329 -9.27 23.06 20.27
C ALA A 329 -8.80 22.33 19.01
N SER A 330 -9.68 21.52 18.41
CA SER A 330 -9.50 20.91 17.10
C SER A 330 -9.96 21.88 16.03
N LEU A 331 -9.09 22.22 15.09
CA LEU A 331 -9.27 23.29 14.13
C LEU A 331 -9.45 22.74 12.71
N ASP A 332 -10.50 23.17 12.00
CA ASP A 332 -10.69 22.96 10.55
C ASP A 332 -10.27 24.25 9.85
N VAL A 333 -9.20 24.19 9.03
CA VAL A 333 -8.72 25.34 8.25
C VAL A 333 -9.50 25.38 6.93
N SER A 334 -10.19 26.50 6.67
CA SER A 334 -11.15 26.66 5.58
C SER A 334 -10.51 26.52 4.19
N LYS A 335 -10.53 25.30 3.64
CA LYS A 335 -10.00 24.96 2.30
C LYS A 335 -8.49 25.25 2.14
N ALA A 336 -7.67 24.98 3.16
CA ALA A 336 -6.30 25.49 3.24
C ALA A 336 -5.44 25.30 1.97
N PHE A 337 -5.43 24.10 1.40
CA PHE A 337 -4.71 23.79 0.16
C PHE A 337 -5.25 24.50 -1.10
N ASP A 338 -6.47 25.05 -1.07
CA ASP A 338 -7.09 25.81 -2.17
C ASP A 338 -6.86 27.35 -2.03
N THR A 339 -6.39 27.86 -0.87
CA THR A 339 -6.40 29.31 -0.57
C THR A 339 -5.09 29.91 -0.05
N VAL A 340 -4.11 29.11 0.38
CA VAL A 340 -2.81 29.62 0.87
C VAL A 340 -2.14 30.57 -0.14
N SER A 341 -1.60 31.69 0.33
CA SER A 341 -0.92 32.67 -0.53
C SER A 341 0.38 32.10 -1.12
N HIS A 342 0.62 32.35 -2.41
CA HIS A 342 1.90 31.98 -3.04
C HIS A 342 3.09 32.71 -2.39
N MET A 343 2.92 33.96 -1.97
CA MET A 343 3.96 34.70 -1.24
C MET A 343 4.23 34.09 0.13
N ALA A 344 3.19 33.61 0.83
CA ALA A 344 3.38 32.93 2.12
C ALA A 344 4.20 31.63 1.96
N ILE A 345 4.07 30.91 0.84
CA ILE A 345 4.91 29.74 0.52
C ILE A 345 6.37 30.14 0.33
N VAL A 346 6.63 31.23 -0.41
CA VAL A 346 7.97 31.77 -0.66
C VAL A 346 8.62 32.21 0.65
N GLU A 347 7.94 33.06 1.43
CA GLU A 347 8.40 33.52 2.75
C GLU A 347 8.65 32.36 3.74
N ALA A 348 7.89 31.26 3.63
CA ALA A 348 8.07 30.09 4.49
C ALA A 348 9.24 29.19 4.05
N CYS A 349 9.74 29.34 2.81
CA CYS A 349 11.00 28.74 2.37
C CYS A 349 12.19 29.60 2.82
N GLU A 350 12.07 30.93 2.67
CA GLU A 350 13.08 31.91 3.11
C GLU A 350 13.28 31.88 4.62
N GLY A 351 12.19 31.97 5.40
CA GLY A 351 12.20 31.85 6.86
C GLY A 351 12.51 30.44 7.40
N ALA A 352 12.74 29.46 6.52
CA ALA A 352 13.25 28.13 6.86
C ALA A 352 14.72 27.93 6.42
N GLY A 353 15.38 28.97 5.91
CA GLY A 353 16.78 28.93 5.47
C GLY A 353 17.04 27.98 4.29
N LEU A 354 16.05 27.80 3.40
CA LEU A 354 16.23 26.95 2.21
C LEU A 354 17.06 27.68 1.14
N PRO A 355 17.96 26.99 0.41
CA PRO A 355 18.86 27.61 -0.56
C PRO A 355 18.15 28.53 -1.55
N ARG A 356 18.67 29.75 -1.72
CA ARG A 356 18.06 30.78 -2.58
C ARG A 356 17.60 30.29 -3.97
N PRO A 357 18.35 29.47 -4.74
CA PRO A 357 17.90 28.97 -6.04
C PRO A 357 16.63 28.10 -5.96
N PHE A 358 16.44 27.33 -4.88
CA PHE A 358 15.20 26.57 -4.64
C PHE A 358 14.02 27.51 -4.35
N VAL A 359 14.24 28.58 -3.60
CA VAL A 359 13.21 29.62 -3.35
C VAL A 359 12.78 30.28 -4.67
N GLU A 360 13.74 30.64 -5.51
CA GLU A 360 13.49 31.26 -6.82
C GLU A 360 12.77 30.29 -7.78
N TYR A 361 13.13 28.99 -7.79
CA TYR A 361 12.38 27.95 -8.49
C TYR A 361 10.92 27.84 -8.01
N VAL A 362 10.69 27.84 -6.68
CA VAL A 362 9.33 27.78 -6.10
C VAL A 362 8.54 29.04 -6.43
N ARG A 363 9.17 30.23 -6.41
CA ARG A 363 8.58 31.51 -6.81
C ARG A 363 8.14 31.47 -8.29
N SER A 364 9.00 30.98 -9.20
CA SER A 364 8.67 30.77 -10.61
C SER A 364 7.50 29.79 -10.80
N LEU A 365 7.58 28.60 -10.18
CA LEU A 365 6.59 27.52 -10.26
C LEU A 365 5.17 27.97 -9.84
N TYR A 366 5.05 28.93 -8.92
CA TYR A 366 3.77 29.46 -8.48
C TYR A 366 3.37 30.79 -9.14
N GLY A 367 4.31 31.54 -9.73
CA GLY A 367 4.03 32.80 -10.43
C GLY A 367 3.22 32.64 -11.71
N SER A 368 3.57 31.68 -12.58
CA SER A 368 2.91 31.45 -13.88
C SER A 368 1.83 30.36 -13.87
N ALA A 369 1.39 29.90 -12.69
CA ALA A 369 0.59 28.68 -12.56
C ALA A 369 -0.78 28.73 -13.28
N THR A 370 -0.98 27.84 -14.26
CA THR A 370 -2.27 27.67 -14.96
C THR A 370 -2.80 26.24 -14.88
N THR A 371 -4.12 26.08 -14.95
CA THR A 371 -4.76 24.75 -14.92
C THR A 371 -5.98 24.61 -15.84
N LEU A 372 -6.17 23.40 -16.39
CA LEU A 372 -7.35 22.99 -17.15
C LEU A 372 -8.35 22.25 -16.24
N LEU A 373 -9.49 22.87 -15.94
CA LEU A 373 -10.58 22.25 -15.16
C LEU A 373 -11.35 21.22 -16.00
N GLU A 374 -11.24 19.91 -15.73
CA GLU A 374 -12.02 18.88 -16.43
C GLU A 374 -13.44 18.72 -15.87
N LEU A 375 -14.44 19.06 -16.69
CA LEU A 375 -15.87 18.99 -16.39
C LEU A 375 -16.58 18.05 -17.37
N GLY A 376 -16.54 16.76 -17.07
CA GLY A 376 -17.13 15.72 -17.93
C GLY A 376 -16.32 15.51 -19.21
N ARG A 377 -16.79 16.12 -20.31
CA ARG A 377 -16.13 16.20 -21.63
C ARG A 377 -15.62 17.62 -21.97
N ARG A 378 -15.89 18.63 -21.14
CA ARG A 378 -15.44 20.02 -21.33
C ARG A 378 -14.20 20.30 -20.48
N SER A 379 -13.38 21.24 -20.92
CA SER A 379 -12.23 21.78 -20.19
C SER A 379 -12.31 23.31 -20.19
N VAL A 380 -11.86 23.94 -19.10
CA VAL A 380 -11.79 25.41 -18.97
C VAL A 380 -10.40 25.77 -18.44
N ARG A 381 -9.65 26.61 -19.15
CA ARG A 381 -8.38 27.17 -18.65
C ARG A 381 -8.69 28.26 -17.62
N ILE A 382 -7.93 28.25 -16.53
CA ILE A 382 -7.93 29.30 -15.50
C ILE A 382 -6.49 29.56 -15.04
N ASN A 383 -6.28 30.74 -14.46
CA ASN A 383 -5.04 31.08 -13.77
C ASN A 383 -5.18 30.73 -12.28
N VAL A 384 -4.07 30.37 -11.63
CA VAL A 384 -4.03 30.04 -10.20
C VAL A 384 -3.21 31.12 -9.51
N LYS A 385 -3.88 32.04 -8.79
CA LYS A 385 -3.23 33.10 -8.00
C LYS A 385 -2.91 32.68 -6.56
N ARG A 386 -3.51 31.59 -6.08
CA ARG A 386 -3.33 31.04 -4.72
C ARG A 386 -3.68 29.55 -4.64
N GLY A 387 -3.28 28.92 -3.54
CA GLY A 387 -3.42 27.49 -3.29
C GLY A 387 -2.19 26.69 -3.74
N VAL A 388 -2.12 25.41 -3.37
CA VAL A 388 -1.05 24.50 -3.84
C VAL A 388 -1.55 23.56 -4.92
N ARG A 389 -0.62 23.00 -5.72
CA ARG A 389 -0.90 22.05 -6.80
C ARG A 389 -1.33 20.68 -6.23
N GLN A 390 -2.56 20.54 -5.73
CA GLN A 390 -3.06 19.33 -5.03
C GLN A 390 -2.92 18.04 -5.86
N GLY A 391 -1.91 17.21 -5.58
CA GLY A 391 -1.57 16.00 -6.36
C GLY A 391 -0.12 15.98 -6.86
N ASP A 392 0.57 17.11 -6.74
CA ASP A 392 2.00 17.25 -6.83
C ASP A 392 2.72 16.70 -5.56
N PRO A 393 3.95 16.14 -5.66
CA PRO A 393 4.69 15.61 -4.51
C PRO A 393 5.34 16.64 -3.58
N LEU A 394 5.71 17.83 -4.07
CA LEU A 394 6.44 18.85 -3.30
C LEU A 394 5.47 19.79 -2.56
N SER A 395 4.35 20.11 -3.22
CA SER A 395 3.26 20.95 -2.71
C SER A 395 2.79 20.69 -1.25
N PRO A 396 2.66 19.45 -0.76
CA PRO A 396 2.24 19.19 0.63
C PRO A 396 3.29 19.59 1.67
N LEU A 397 4.57 19.54 1.32
CA LEU A 397 5.68 19.95 2.20
C LEU A 397 5.81 21.47 2.25
N LEU A 398 5.64 22.13 1.10
CA LEU A 398 5.55 23.59 1.03
C LEU A 398 4.37 24.14 1.84
N PHE A 399 3.21 23.47 1.80
CA PHE A 399 2.09 23.80 2.69
C PHE A 399 2.42 23.57 4.17
N ASN A 400 3.10 22.47 4.51
CA ASN A 400 3.54 22.22 5.89
C ASN A 400 4.46 23.33 6.41
N LEU A 401 5.40 23.85 5.60
CA LEU A 401 6.29 24.96 5.99
C LEU A 401 5.49 26.23 6.37
N VAL A 402 4.50 26.61 5.56
CA VAL A 402 3.63 27.77 5.86
C VAL A 402 2.89 27.58 7.18
N LEU A 403 2.35 26.39 7.41
CA LEU A 403 1.62 26.10 8.65
C LEU A 403 2.55 25.98 9.87
N ASP A 404 3.76 25.48 9.67
CA ASP A 404 4.76 25.30 10.72
C ASP A 404 5.32 26.63 11.23
N ARG A 405 5.41 27.67 10.36
CA ARG A 405 5.66 29.06 10.79
C ARG A 405 4.63 29.53 11.83
N ALA A 406 3.34 29.20 11.64
CA ALA A 406 2.30 29.52 12.61
C ALA A 406 2.40 28.68 13.90
N LEU A 407 2.81 27.40 13.80
CA LEU A 407 3.03 26.52 14.96
C LEU A 407 4.26 26.95 15.79
N LYS A 408 5.33 27.42 15.15
CA LYS A 408 6.56 27.95 15.78
C LYS A 408 6.35 29.27 16.54
N ARG A 409 5.19 29.93 16.38
CA ARG A 409 4.80 31.14 17.15
C ARG A 409 4.02 30.85 18.44
N LEU A 410 3.61 29.61 18.68
CA LEU A 410 2.81 29.24 19.85
C LEU A 410 3.61 29.31 21.16
N LEU A 411 2.94 29.69 22.25
CA LEU A 411 3.50 29.65 23.60
C LEU A 411 3.67 28.18 24.03
N THR A 412 4.91 27.71 24.11
CA THR A 412 5.26 26.29 24.33
C THR A 412 5.18 25.83 25.79
N ASP A 413 5.14 26.78 26.73
CA ASP A 413 4.83 26.52 28.14
C ASP A 413 3.32 26.25 28.34
N VAL A 414 2.47 26.88 27.51
CA VAL A 414 1.03 26.66 27.45
C VAL A 414 0.74 25.35 26.73
N GLY A 415 0.62 24.27 27.50
CA GLY A 415 0.30 22.94 26.98
C GLY A 415 0.06 21.91 28.09
N PHE A 416 -0.26 20.66 27.70
CA PHE A 416 -0.41 19.58 28.66
C PHE A 416 0.94 18.94 28.97
N ARG A 417 1.53 19.28 30.13
CA ARG A 417 2.79 18.67 30.60
C ARG A 417 2.63 17.15 30.82
N LEU A 418 3.49 16.36 30.20
CA LEU A 418 3.60 14.91 30.34
C LEU A 418 5.08 14.53 30.49
N GLY A 419 5.46 14.02 31.67
CA GLY A 419 6.85 13.90 32.06
C GLY A 419 7.55 15.26 32.03
N THR A 420 8.70 15.31 31.34
CA THR A 420 9.45 16.54 31.05
C THR A 420 8.84 17.37 29.92
N SER A 421 8.08 16.76 29.00
CA SER A 421 7.57 17.42 27.80
C SER A 421 6.33 18.28 28.06
N CYS A 422 6.18 19.39 27.35
CA CYS A 422 4.94 20.14 27.23
C CYS A 422 4.26 19.87 25.88
N ILE A 423 2.99 19.47 25.87
CA ILE A 423 2.24 19.19 24.64
C ILE A 423 1.32 20.38 24.35
N THR A 424 1.79 21.31 23.54
CA THR A 424 1.07 22.53 23.11
C THR A 424 0.22 22.30 21.86
N ALA A 425 0.74 21.58 20.86
CA ALA A 425 0.02 21.32 19.61
C ALA A 425 0.24 19.90 19.06
N LEU A 426 -0.70 19.45 18.23
CA LEU A 426 -0.64 18.23 17.41
C LEU A 426 -1.16 18.56 16.01
N ALA A 427 -0.27 18.69 15.03
CA ALA A 427 -0.60 19.00 13.65
C ALA A 427 -0.32 17.81 12.72
N PHE A 428 -1.21 17.60 11.76
CA PHE A 428 -1.04 16.64 10.68
C PHE A 428 -1.60 17.26 9.39
N ALA A 429 -0.73 18.00 8.68
CA ALA A 429 -1.15 18.95 7.66
C ALA A 429 -2.20 19.92 8.24
N ASP A 430 -3.33 20.11 7.56
CA ASP A 430 -4.43 21.00 7.97
C ASP A 430 -5.24 20.51 9.20
N ASP A 431 -5.13 19.24 9.60
CA ASP A 431 -5.74 18.71 10.84
C ASP A 431 -4.90 19.12 12.09
N VAL A 432 -5.22 20.27 12.70
CA VAL A 432 -4.51 20.82 13.88
C VAL A 432 -5.33 20.71 15.17
N ILE A 433 -4.68 20.31 16.27
CA ILE A 433 -5.23 20.41 17.63
C ILE A 433 -4.28 21.27 18.48
N LEU A 434 -4.82 22.32 19.11
CA LEU A 434 -4.14 23.08 20.15
C LEU A 434 -4.57 22.59 21.54
N CYS A 435 -3.65 22.63 22.50
CA CYS A 435 -3.79 22.08 23.86
C CYS A 435 -3.44 23.12 24.93
N GLY A 436 -4.10 23.09 26.08
CA GLY A 436 -3.75 23.93 27.23
C GLY A 436 -4.26 23.39 28.56
N THR A 437 -3.63 23.78 29.66
CA THR A 437 -4.09 23.45 31.03
C THR A 437 -5.04 24.49 31.63
N THR A 438 -5.06 25.70 31.06
CA THR A 438 -6.00 26.79 31.38
C THR A 438 -6.77 27.20 30.13
N SER A 439 -7.98 27.74 30.31
CA SER A 439 -8.77 28.30 29.20
C SER A 439 -8.10 29.54 28.60
N TRP A 440 -7.62 30.48 29.44
CA TRP A 440 -6.94 31.69 28.98
C TRP A 440 -5.73 31.37 28.09
N GLY A 441 -4.88 30.42 28.50
CA GLY A 441 -3.70 30.03 27.72
C GLY A 441 -4.08 29.43 26.35
N LEU A 442 -5.05 28.51 26.31
CA LEU A 442 -5.48 27.94 25.02
C LEU A 442 -6.13 28.98 24.11
N GLN A 443 -6.92 29.91 24.66
CA GLN A 443 -7.49 31.02 23.91
C GLN A 443 -6.39 31.94 23.34
N ARG A 444 -5.33 32.21 24.11
CA ARG A 444 -4.19 33.02 23.65
C ARG A 444 -3.39 32.33 22.52
N ASN A 445 -3.14 31.02 22.63
CA ASN A 445 -2.52 30.26 21.54
C ASN A 445 -3.42 30.14 20.31
N LEU A 446 -4.74 30.12 20.47
CA LEU A 446 -5.70 30.15 19.37
C LEU A 446 -5.69 31.49 18.61
N GLU A 447 -5.59 32.62 19.33
CA GLU A 447 -5.45 33.97 18.76
C GLU A 447 -4.16 34.11 17.94
N ILE A 448 -3.01 33.72 18.51
CA ILE A 448 -1.71 33.76 17.83
C ILE A 448 -1.73 32.92 16.54
N PHE A 449 -2.33 31.74 16.60
CA PHE A 449 -2.46 30.86 15.45
C PHE A 449 -3.39 31.43 14.37
N GLU A 450 -4.52 32.04 14.76
CA GLU A 450 -5.43 32.70 13.81
C GLU A 450 -4.78 33.92 13.13
N GLU A 451 -3.94 34.67 13.84
CA GLU A 451 -3.20 35.82 13.28
C GLU A 451 -2.20 35.41 12.20
N GLU A 452 -1.38 34.38 12.44
CA GLU A 452 -0.43 33.84 11.46
C GLU A 452 -1.13 33.11 10.29
N LEU A 453 -2.26 32.43 10.54
CA LEU A 453 -3.10 31.91 9.45
C LEU A 453 -3.61 33.06 8.56
N ARG A 454 -4.11 34.15 9.15
CA ARG A 454 -4.59 35.32 8.39
C ARG A 454 -3.48 35.91 7.52
N ARG A 455 -2.25 36.09 8.07
CA ARG A 455 -1.06 36.52 7.29
C ARG A 455 -0.80 35.59 6.10
N SER A 456 -1.03 34.29 6.27
CA SER A 456 -0.82 33.24 5.25
C SER A 456 -1.91 33.14 4.17
N GLY A 457 -2.98 33.94 4.23
CA GLY A 457 -4.16 33.80 3.37
C GLY A 457 -5.08 32.63 3.76
N LEU A 458 -4.96 32.15 5.00
CA LEU A 458 -5.74 31.06 5.58
C LEU A 458 -6.74 31.60 6.61
N SER A 459 -7.80 30.85 6.86
CA SER A 459 -8.79 31.19 7.91
C SER A 459 -9.35 29.93 8.55
N LEU A 460 -9.79 30.04 9.80
CA LEU A 460 -10.41 28.94 10.53
C LEU A 460 -11.87 28.75 10.11
N ASN A 461 -12.47 27.62 10.49
CA ASN A 461 -13.89 27.33 10.31
C ASN A 461 -14.59 27.08 11.65
N PRO A 462 -15.08 28.12 12.36
CA PRO A 462 -15.62 27.95 13.72
C PRO A 462 -16.78 26.94 13.83
N GLY A 463 -17.60 26.81 12.79
CA GLY A 463 -18.72 25.86 12.74
C GLY A 463 -18.30 24.40 12.62
N LYS A 464 -17.13 24.11 12.05
CA LYS A 464 -16.57 22.76 11.97
C LYS A 464 -15.55 22.46 13.05
N SER A 465 -14.71 23.44 13.41
CA SER A 465 -13.80 23.38 14.56
C SER A 465 -14.57 23.01 15.84
N LYS A 466 -13.91 22.25 16.72
CA LYS A 466 -14.50 21.67 17.92
C LYS A 466 -13.60 21.87 19.12
N CYS A 467 -14.17 22.10 20.30
CA CYS A 467 -13.41 22.22 21.54
C CYS A 467 -13.86 21.22 22.61
N VAL A 468 -12.91 20.82 23.46
CA VAL A 468 -13.12 19.92 24.60
C VAL A 468 -12.52 20.62 25.82
N SER A 469 -13.30 20.81 26.88
CA SER A 469 -12.83 21.42 28.13
C SER A 469 -13.08 20.47 29.30
N LEU A 470 -12.02 19.86 29.80
CA LEU A 470 -11.99 19.02 30.98
C LEU A 470 -11.44 19.83 32.16
N VAL A 471 -12.22 19.98 33.23
CA VAL A 471 -11.87 20.80 34.40
C VAL A 471 -11.84 19.94 35.66
N ALA A 472 -10.77 20.06 36.46
CA ALA A 472 -10.64 19.33 37.72
C ALA A 472 -11.52 19.93 38.83
N SER A 473 -12.43 19.13 39.40
CA SER A 473 -13.15 19.47 40.64
C SER A 473 -12.36 18.98 41.84
N GLY A 474 -11.60 19.87 42.48
CA GLY A 474 -10.77 19.55 43.64
C GLY A 474 -11.56 18.96 44.82
N ARG A 475 -12.79 19.44 45.05
CA ARG A 475 -13.69 18.93 46.11
C ARG A 475 -14.14 17.49 45.88
N GLU A 476 -14.32 17.08 44.62
CA GLU A 476 -14.84 15.75 44.27
C GLU A 476 -13.77 14.73 43.87
N LYS A 477 -12.50 15.17 43.72
CA LYS A 477 -11.41 14.38 43.11
C LYS A 477 -11.80 13.76 41.76
N LYS A 478 -12.54 14.52 40.95
CA LYS A 478 -13.07 14.12 39.63
C LYS A 478 -12.81 15.20 38.59
N VAL A 479 -12.74 14.81 37.32
CA VAL A 479 -12.70 15.73 36.18
C VAL A 479 -14.09 15.85 35.56
N LYS A 480 -14.61 17.07 35.45
CA LYS A 480 -15.89 17.38 34.80
C LYS A 480 -15.65 17.81 33.36
N LEU A 481 -16.52 17.38 32.45
CA LEU A 481 -16.57 17.90 31.09
C LEU A 481 -17.46 19.15 31.08
N VAL A 482 -16.95 20.25 30.56
CA VAL A 482 -17.72 21.49 30.36
C VAL A 482 -18.56 21.33 29.09
N MET A 483 -19.85 21.69 29.18
CA MET A 483 -20.82 21.54 28.09
C MET A 483 -21.12 22.86 27.35
N THR A 484 -20.72 23.99 27.91
CA THR A 484 -20.84 25.32 27.28
C THR A 484 -19.64 25.59 26.35
N PRO A 485 -19.83 26.34 25.25
CA PRO A 485 -18.72 26.87 24.44
C PRO A 485 -17.73 27.64 25.31
N THR A 486 -16.43 27.34 25.16
CA THR A 486 -15.36 27.91 25.99
C THR A 486 -14.31 28.72 25.23
N PHE A 487 -14.36 28.74 23.89
CA PHE A 487 -13.34 29.36 23.03
C PHE A 487 -13.97 30.05 21.82
N ARG A 488 -13.30 31.12 21.34
CA ARG A 488 -13.70 31.87 20.15
C ARG A 488 -12.59 31.90 19.10
N ALA A 489 -12.97 31.77 17.84
CA ALA A 489 -12.14 31.97 16.65
C ALA A 489 -12.98 32.68 15.59
N SER A 490 -12.37 33.55 14.79
CA SER A 490 -13.02 34.35 13.74
C SER A 490 -14.26 35.10 14.28
N GLY A 491 -14.15 35.67 15.48
CA GLY A 491 -15.25 36.30 16.23
C GLY A 491 -16.34 35.36 16.76
N SER A 492 -16.39 34.11 16.32
CA SER A 492 -17.46 33.14 16.58
C SER A 492 -17.09 32.11 17.65
N TRP A 493 -18.08 31.53 18.33
CA TRP A 493 -17.84 30.45 19.29
C TRP A 493 -17.51 29.12 18.60
N LEU A 494 -16.48 28.41 19.09
CA LEU A 494 -16.21 27.02 18.69
C LEU A 494 -17.28 26.09 19.27
N SER A 495 -17.67 25.03 18.55
CA SER A 495 -18.65 24.08 19.09
C SER A 495 -18.03 23.18 20.16
N GLN A 496 -18.56 23.26 21.38
CA GLN A 496 -18.18 22.37 22.48
C GLN A 496 -18.59 20.93 22.20
N VAL A 497 -17.71 19.98 22.52
CA VAL A 497 -18.00 18.54 22.51
C VAL A 497 -18.47 18.11 23.91
N ASP A 498 -19.70 17.60 23.97
CA ASP A 498 -20.33 17.09 25.19
C ASP A 498 -20.03 15.59 25.44
N GLY A 499 -20.86 14.93 26.26
CA GLY A 499 -20.77 13.49 26.52
C GLY A 499 -21.32 12.58 25.41
N THR A 500 -22.14 13.11 24.48
CA THR A 500 -22.90 12.34 23.49
C THR A 500 -22.36 12.49 22.07
N THR A 501 -21.91 13.69 21.70
CA THR A 501 -21.32 14.04 20.41
C THR A 501 -19.99 13.36 20.20
N PHE A 502 -19.66 13.18 18.93
CA PHE A 502 -18.38 12.63 18.47
C PHE A 502 -17.74 13.64 17.52
N TRP A 503 -16.48 13.96 17.74
CA TRP A 503 -15.63 14.60 16.73
C TRP A 503 -14.69 13.56 16.12
N LYS A 504 -14.13 13.87 14.95
CA LYS A 504 -13.32 12.94 14.16
C LYS A 504 -11.94 13.53 13.93
N TYR A 505 -10.89 12.77 14.26
CA TYR A 505 -9.49 13.15 14.03
C TYR A 505 -8.75 11.96 13.43
N LEU A 506 -8.03 12.20 12.32
CA LEU A 506 -7.25 11.20 11.57
C LEU A 506 -7.99 9.86 11.33
N GLY A 507 -9.31 9.92 11.10
CA GLY A 507 -10.14 8.75 10.81
C GLY A 507 -10.63 7.95 12.02
N LEU A 508 -10.43 8.42 13.25
CA LEU A 508 -11.03 7.89 14.48
C LEU A 508 -12.01 8.88 15.09
N GLN A 509 -12.96 8.37 15.87
CA GLN A 509 -13.93 9.17 16.62
C GLN A 509 -13.51 9.31 18.09
N PHE A 510 -13.74 10.51 18.63
CA PHE A 510 -13.48 10.89 20.01
C PHE A 510 -14.73 11.55 20.61
N ARG A 511 -15.01 11.30 21.88
CA ARG A 511 -15.95 12.07 22.70
C ARG A 511 -15.18 12.99 23.64
N GLY A 512 -15.85 13.86 24.40
CA GLY A 512 -15.19 14.72 25.39
C GLY A 512 -14.37 13.97 26.46
N CYS A 513 -14.63 12.67 26.68
CA CYS A 513 -13.87 11.79 27.59
C CYS A 513 -12.89 10.80 26.88
N GLY A 514 -12.47 11.12 25.64
CA GLY A 514 -11.48 10.37 24.87
C GLY A 514 -12.06 9.47 23.78
N MET A 515 -11.19 8.59 23.24
CA MET A 515 -11.48 7.81 22.03
C MET A 515 -12.71 6.90 22.16
N ALA A 516 -13.52 6.83 21.10
CA ALA A 516 -14.72 6.00 21.03
C ALA A 516 -14.41 4.50 20.87
N GLY A 517 -15.45 3.66 21.03
CA GLY A 517 -15.43 2.26 20.61
C GLY A 517 -15.42 2.14 19.08
N CYS A 518 -14.91 1.03 18.55
CA CYS A 518 -14.82 0.80 17.10
C CYS A 518 -16.16 0.36 16.48
N GLY A 519 -16.36 0.68 15.19
CA GLY A 519 -17.43 0.11 14.37
C GLY A 519 -17.27 -1.40 14.18
N SER A 520 -17.86 -2.20 15.07
CA SER A 520 -17.93 -3.67 14.94
C SER A 520 -19.04 -4.15 14.00
N ASP A 521 -19.95 -3.26 13.65
CA ASP A 521 -21.24 -3.60 13.06
C ASP A 521 -21.31 -3.17 11.59
N ASP A 522 -20.62 -2.08 11.23
CA ASP A 522 -20.14 -1.75 9.87
C ASP A 522 -19.52 -2.98 9.17
N VAL A 523 -18.83 -3.82 9.95
CA VAL A 523 -18.10 -5.01 9.50
C VAL A 523 -19.07 -6.14 9.17
N ALA A 524 -20.14 -6.29 9.96
CA ALA A 524 -21.20 -7.24 9.66
C ALA A 524 -21.94 -6.81 8.39
N GLU A 525 -22.27 -5.52 8.28
CA GLU A 525 -22.93 -4.98 7.08
C GLU A 525 -22.04 -5.13 5.83
N CYS A 526 -20.75 -4.80 5.90
CA CYS A 526 -19.81 -5.00 4.80
C CYS A 526 -19.67 -6.48 4.39
N LEU A 527 -19.72 -7.42 5.34
CA LEU A 527 -19.72 -8.86 5.06
C LEU A 527 -21.03 -9.31 4.40
N GLU A 528 -22.17 -8.75 4.78
CA GLU A 528 -23.46 -9.01 4.13
C GLU A 528 -23.52 -8.43 2.72
N ARG A 529 -23.14 -7.15 2.54
CA ARG A 529 -23.00 -6.50 1.23
C ARG A 529 -22.10 -7.34 0.30
N LEU A 530 -20.95 -7.82 0.79
CA LEU A 530 -20.04 -8.70 0.04
C LEU A 530 -20.62 -10.11 -0.24
N THR A 531 -21.44 -10.65 0.67
CA THR A 531 -22.13 -11.94 0.50
C THR A 531 -23.21 -11.84 -0.58
N ARG A 532 -24.03 -10.78 -0.55
CA ARG A 532 -25.12 -10.52 -1.51
C ARG A 532 -24.57 -10.16 -2.91
N ALA A 533 -23.43 -9.48 -3.00
CA ALA A 533 -22.83 -9.04 -4.26
C ALA A 533 -22.64 -10.18 -5.30
N PRO A 534 -22.88 -9.92 -6.61
CA PRO A 534 -22.85 -10.93 -7.69
C PRO A 534 -21.42 -11.34 -8.09
N LEU A 535 -20.75 -12.10 -7.20
CA LEU A 535 -19.34 -12.45 -7.29
C LEU A 535 -19.07 -13.96 -7.21
N LYS A 536 -17.93 -14.37 -7.77
CA LYS A 536 -17.40 -15.72 -7.57
C LYS A 536 -16.79 -15.87 -6.16
N PRO A 537 -16.79 -17.06 -5.53
CA PRO A 537 -16.20 -17.27 -4.21
C PRO A 537 -14.73 -16.82 -4.10
N GLN A 538 -13.89 -17.11 -5.11
CA GLN A 538 -12.50 -16.65 -5.15
C GLN A 538 -12.35 -15.12 -5.20
N GLN A 539 -13.33 -14.41 -5.77
CA GLN A 539 -13.35 -12.94 -5.79
C GLN A 539 -13.81 -12.38 -4.45
N ARG A 540 -14.80 -12.98 -3.78
CA ARG A 540 -15.16 -12.63 -2.40
C ARG A 540 -13.99 -12.82 -1.43
N MET A 541 -13.26 -13.93 -1.53
CA MET A 541 -12.04 -14.17 -0.72
C MET A 541 -10.93 -13.16 -1.01
N HIS A 542 -10.74 -12.76 -2.28
CA HIS A 542 -9.81 -11.68 -2.63
C HIS A 542 -10.25 -10.33 -2.00
N LEU A 543 -11.52 -9.94 -2.17
CA LEU A 543 -12.04 -8.69 -1.62
C LEU A 543 -11.99 -8.64 -0.09
N LEU A 544 -12.31 -9.76 0.59
CA LEU A 544 -12.22 -9.89 2.04
C LEU A 544 -10.80 -9.61 2.54
N ARG A 545 -9.80 -10.27 1.94
CA ARG A 545 -8.40 -10.22 2.39
C ARG A 545 -7.68 -8.92 1.99
N VAL A 546 -8.00 -8.36 0.83
CA VAL A 546 -7.25 -7.23 0.24
C VAL A 546 -7.90 -5.87 0.53
N PHE A 547 -9.22 -5.81 0.71
CA PHE A 547 -9.94 -4.53 0.85
C PHE A 547 -10.81 -4.44 2.10
N LEU A 548 -11.61 -5.47 2.43
CA LEU A 548 -12.55 -5.40 3.57
C LEU A 548 -11.83 -5.36 4.91
N LEU A 549 -11.03 -6.38 5.26
CA LEU A 549 -10.35 -6.42 6.56
C LEU A 549 -9.35 -5.25 6.73
N PRO A 550 -8.52 -4.90 5.73
CA PRO A 550 -7.60 -3.76 5.83
C PRO A 550 -8.28 -2.41 6.08
N ARG A 551 -9.51 -2.18 5.59
CA ARG A 551 -10.29 -0.94 5.85
C ARG A 551 -10.47 -0.67 7.35
N PHE A 552 -10.58 -1.72 8.16
CA PHE A 552 -10.82 -1.61 9.60
C PHE A 552 -9.55 -1.70 10.46
N TYR A 553 -8.41 -2.14 9.91
CA TYR A 553 -7.16 -2.28 10.69
C TYR A 553 -6.70 -0.97 11.35
N HIS A 554 -6.95 0.18 10.71
CA HIS A 554 -6.68 1.49 11.31
C HIS A 554 -7.49 1.70 12.60
N VAL A 555 -8.83 1.63 12.47
CA VAL A 555 -9.78 1.85 13.57
C VAL A 555 -9.58 0.84 14.70
N TRP A 556 -9.33 -0.44 14.37
CA TRP A 556 -9.10 -1.49 15.36
C TRP A 556 -7.77 -1.36 16.09
N THR A 557 -6.69 -0.95 15.43
CA THR A 557 -5.37 -0.90 16.08
C THR A 557 -5.28 0.26 17.08
N PHE A 558 -5.86 1.41 16.76
CA PHE A 558 -5.89 2.56 17.68
C PHE A 558 -7.06 2.49 18.68
N GLY A 559 -8.26 2.18 18.19
CA GLY A 559 -9.54 2.24 18.90
C GLY A 559 -9.63 1.45 20.22
N ARG A 560 -10.61 1.82 21.04
CA ARG A 560 -10.93 1.06 22.27
C ARG A 560 -11.58 -0.28 21.92
N LEU A 561 -10.80 -1.35 22.03
CA LEU A 561 -11.20 -2.73 21.75
C LEU A 561 -11.24 -3.60 23.00
N ASN A 562 -12.23 -4.48 23.06
CA ASN A 562 -12.27 -5.62 23.99
C ASN A 562 -11.97 -6.92 23.22
N ALA A 563 -11.19 -7.83 23.81
CA ALA A 563 -10.89 -9.15 23.23
C ALA A 563 -12.15 -10.00 22.96
N GLY A 564 -13.27 -9.73 23.63
CA GLY A 564 -14.59 -10.30 23.28
C GLY A 564 -15.09 -9.84 21.90
N ILE A 565 -14.88 -8.58 21.51
CA ILE A 565 -15.28 -8.04 20.20
C ILE A 565 -14.46 -8.72 19.10
N LEU A 566 -13.13 -8.75 19.25
CA LEU A 566 -12.24 -9.41 18.28
C LEU A 566 -12.60 -10.89 18.07
N ARG A 567 -12.86 -11.64 19.15
CA ARG A 567 -13.30 -13.05 19.07
C ARG A 567 -14.65 -13.19 18.34
N ARG A 568 -15.62 -12.29 18.56
CA ARG A 568 -16.89 -12.28 17.80
C ARG A 568 -16.68 -11.99 16.31
N LEU A 569 -15.78 -11.06 15.97
CA LEU A 569 -15.43 -10.76 14.57
C LEU A 569 -14.75 -11.95 13.89
N ASP A 570 -13.82 -12.64 14.57
CA ASP A 570 -13.20 -13.89 14.07
C ASP A 570 -14.22 -15.02 13.86
N ILE A 571 -15.30 -15.07 14.63
CA ILE A 571 -16.42 -16.00 14.40
C ILE A 571 -17.25 -15.56 13.18
N ARG A 572 -17.69 -14.29 13.13
CA ARG A 572 -18.46 -13.71 12.00
C ARG A 572 -17.74 -13.95 10.66
N VAL A 573 -16.44 -13.61 10.57
CA VAL A 573 -15.63 -13.76 9.36
C VAL A 573 -15.49 -15.23 8.95
N ARG A 574 -15.15 -16.15 9.87
CA ARG A 574 -15.04 -17.59 9.54
C ARG A 574 -16.37 -18.20 9.11
N ASN A 575 -17.50 -17.76 9.67
CA ASN A 575 -18.81 -18.24 9.28
C ASN A 575 -19.21 -17.76 7.88
N ALA A 576 -18.95 -16.49 7.53
CA ALA A 576 -19.13 -16.01 6.15
C ALA A 576 -18.27 -16.80 5.15
N ILE A 577 -17.00 -17.07 5.49
CA ILE A 577 -16.11 -17.92 4.68
C ILE A 577 -16.67 -19.34 4.54
N ARG A 578 -17.15 -19.98 5.61
CA ARG A 578 -17.76 -21.33 5.54
C ARG A 578 -18.93 -21.36 4.55
N THR A 579 -19.83 -20.36 4.61
CA THR A 579 -20.97 -20.25 3.69
C THR A 579 -20.52 -20.03 2.25
N TRP A 580 -19.55 -19.14 1.98
CA TRP A 580 -19.07 -18.89 0.61
C TRP A 580 -18.32 -20.09 0.01
N LEU A 581 -17.59 -20.83 0.84
CA LEU A 581 -16.74 -21.95 0.42
C LEU A 581 -17.39 -23.33 0.58
N ARG A 582 -18.61 -23.41 1.13
CA ARG A 582 -19.34 -24.65 1.47
C ARG A 582 -18.53 -25.59 2.36
N LEU A 583 -17.79 -25.03 3.31
CA LEU A 583 -16.93 -25.78 4.22
C LEU A 583 -17.71 -26.32 5.43
N PRO A 584 -17.54 -27.61 5.80
CA PRO A 584 -18.07 -28.17 7.04
C PRO A 584 -17.66 -27.40 8.31
N HIS A 585 -18.44 -27.58 9.38
CA HIS A 585 -18.15 -26.96 10.68
C HIS A 585 -16.86 -27.50 11.30
N ASP A 586 -16.54 -28.78 11.10
CA ASP A 586 -15.37 -29.48 11.64
C ASP A 586 -14.03 -29.19 10.92
N VAL A 587 -14.02 -28.28 9.93
CA VAL A 587 -12.78 -27.85 9.27
C VAL A 587 -11.89 -27.10 10.27
N PRO A 588 -10.60 -27.48 10.41
CA PRO A 588 -9.72 -26.97 11.47
C PRO A 588 -9.50 -25.47 11.38
N VAL A 589 -9.46 -24.79 12.53
CA VAL A 589 -9.28 -23.33 12.64
C VAL A 589 -7.99 -22.86 11.95
N GLY A 590 -6.93 -23.66 12.01
CA GLY A 590 -5.67 -23.39 11.31
C GLY A 590 -5.81 -23.23 9.79
N TYR A 591 -6.78 -23.88 9.14
CA TYR A 591 -6.97 -23.72 7.68
C TYR A 591 -7.39 -22.29 7.28
N PHE A 592 -8.15 -21.60 8.13
CA PHE A 592 -8.58 -20.23 7.86
C PHE A 592 -7.40 -19.24 7.98
N HIS A 593 -6.52 -19.47 8.95
CA HIS A 593 -5.50 -18.50 9.37
C HIS A 593 -4.08 -18.78 8.84
N ALA A 594 -3.75 -20.05 8.53
CA ALA A 594 -2.49 -20.41 7.89
C ALA A 594 -2.31 -19.68 6.55
N PRO A 595 -1.09 -19.27 6.20
CA PRO A 595 -0.83 -18.55 4.96
C PRO A 595 -1.06 -19.46 3.75
N THR A 596 -1.36 -18.87 2.58
CA THR A 596 -1.78 -19.69 1.42
C THR A 596 -0.69 -20.60 0.88
N ASN A 597 0.59 -20.26 1.02
CA ASN A 597 1.70 -21.14 0.63
C ASN A 597 1.74 -22.41 1.49
N ALA A 598 1.27 -22.35 2.73
CA ALA A 598 1.08 -23.51 3.60
C ALA A 598 -0.20 -24.33 3.31
N GLY A 599 -0.96 -23.97 2.26
CA GLY A 599 -2.24 -24.59 1.93
C GLY A 599 -3.44 -24.04 2.71
N GLY A 600 -3.29 -22.94 3.45
CA GLY A 600 -4.39 -22.25 4.14
C GLY A 600 -5.10 -21.19 3.29
N LEU A 601 -6.09 -20.50 3.87
CA LEU A 601 -6.80 -19.39 3.22
C LEU A 601 -6.11 -18.02 3.40
N GLY A 602 -5.23 -17.90 4.39
CA GLY A 602 -4.47 -16.68 4.67
C GLY A 602 -5.31 -15.50 5.17
N ILE A 603 -6.29 -15.75 6.03
CA ILE A 603 -7.11 -14.71 6.68
C ILE A 603 -6.57 -14.46 8.09
N PRO A 604 -6.00 -13.29 8.42
CA PRO A 604 -5.46 -13.03 9.75
C PRO A 604 -6.51 -13.18 10.85
N GLN A 605 -6.19 -13.91 11.93
CA GLN A 605 -7.04 -13.96 13.11
C GLN A 605 -6.96 -12.61 13.85
N LEU A 606 -8.07 -11.88 13.90
CA LEU A 606 -8.11 -10.50 14.40
C LEU A 606 -7.76 -10.42 15.89
N SER A 607 -8.18 -11.41 16.68
CA SER A 607 -7.88 -11.53 18.12
C SER A 607 -6.40 -11.72 18.48
N ARG A 608 -5.51 -12.01 17.51
CA ARG A 608 -4.04 -12.02 17.68
C ARG A 608 -3.33 -11.01 16.79
N PHE A 609 -3.78 -10.85 15.55
CA PHE A 609 -3.18 -9.93 14.59
C PHE A 609 -3.31 -8.46 15.01
N ILE A 610 -4.45 -8.04 15.59
CA ILE A 610 -4.59 -6.65 16.06
C ILE A 610 -3.72 -6.34 17.30
N PRO A 611 -3.67 -7.19 18.35
CA PRO A 611 -2.66 -7.06 19.41
C PRO A 611 -1.21 -6.97 18.89
N LEU A 612 -0.85 -7.74 17.86
CA LEU A 612 0.48 -7.67 17.24
C LEU A 612 0.74 -6.32 16.54
N LEU A 613 -0.23 -5.78 15.79
CA LEU A 613 -0.12 -4.45 15.18
C LEU A 613 -0.03 -3.33 16.24
N ARG A 614 -0.66 -3.51 17.41
CA ARG A 614 -0.56 -2.59 18.55
C ARG A 614 0.82 -2.65 19.19
N LEU A 615 1.35 -3.85 19.43
CA LEU A 615 2.66 -4.03 20.06
C LEU A 615 3.78 -3.43 19.19
N LYS A 616 3.78 -3.70 17.88
CA LYS A 616 4.66 -3.06 16.87
C LYS A 616 4.45 -1.54 16.67
N ARG A 617 3.48 -0.94 17.37
CA ARG A 617 3.29 0.51 17.45
C ARG A 617 3.81 1.05 18.77
N PHE A 618 3.51 0.43 19.91
CA PHE A 618 4.10 0.83 21.19
C PHE A 618 5.63 0.76 21.18
N GLU A 619 6.21 -0.22 20.50
CA GLU A 619 7.67 -0.30 20.31
C GLU A 619 8.21 0.86 19.46
N ARG A 620 7.50 1.31 18.42
CA ARG A 620 7.93 2.48 17.63
C ARG A 620 7.71 3.81 18.36
N LEU A 621 6.63 3.94 19.13
CA LEU A 621 6.38 5.12 20.00
C LEU A 621 7.50 5.29 21.04
N ALA A 622 7.97 4.19 21.64
CA ALA A 622 9.07 4.20 22.60
C ALA A 622 10.43 4.62 22.01
N HIS A 623 10.63 4.47 20.70
CA HIS A 623 11.84 4.83 19.96
C HIS A 623 11.60 5.98 18.95
N SER A 624 10.52 6.75 19.08
CA SER A 624 10.28 7.92 18.24
C SER A 624 11.35 9.00 18.52
N SER A 625 11.69 9.83 17.53
CA SER A 625 12.64 10.94 17.69
C SER A 625 12.11 12.03 18.63
N VAL A 626 10.79 12.17 18.72
CA VAL A 626 10.08 13.19 19.50
C VAL A 626 9.91 12.77 20.97
N GLU A 627 10.42 13.56 21.91
CA GLU A 627 10.37 13.22 23.35
C GLU A 627 8.93 13.12 23.88
N SER A 628 8.02 13.99 23.44
CA SER A 628 6.60 13.95 23.84
C SER A 628 5.88 12.66 23.42
N VAL A 629 6.38 11.97 22.38
CA VAL A 629 5.89 10.66 21.93
C VAL A 629 6.50 9.53 22.76
N ARG A 630 7.80 9.61 23.09
CA ARG A 630 8.47 8.67 23.99
C ARG A 630 7.84 8.68 25.38
N GLU A 631 7.54 9.86 25.92
CA GLU A 631 6.82 10.03 27.19
C GLU A 631 5.43 9.36 27.21
N CYS A 632 4.69 9.40 26.09
CA CYS A 632 3.42 8.69 26.01
C CYS A 632 3.59 7.17 26.18
N ALA A 633 4.67 6.59 25.65
CA ALA A 633 4.97 5.17 25.79
C ALA A 633 5.43 4.77 27.22
N ARG A 634 5.99 5.71 28.00
CA ARG A 634 6.41 5.51 29.40
C ARG A 634 5.24 5.48 30.39
N THR A 635 4.06 5.99 30.01
CA THR A 635 2.89 6.03 30.93
C THR A 635 2.41 4.64 31.36
N ASP A 636 1.97 4.52 32.62
CA ASP A 636 1.18 3.38 33.15
C ASP A 636 0.12 2.87 32.16
N THR A 637 -0.58 3.81 31.52
CA THR A 637 -1.67 3.56 30.57
C THR A 637 -1.14 2.85 29.32
N ALA A 638 0.03 3.23 28.81
CA ALA A 638 0.72 2.53 27.73
C ALA A 638 1.29 1.18 28.21
N VAL A 639 1.92 1.11 29.38
CA VAL A 639 2.44 -0.15 29.96
C VAL A 639 1.33 -1.20 30.12
N ALA A 640 0.14 -0.81 30.61
CA ALA A 640 -1.03 -1.67 30.70
C ALA A 640 -1.56 -2.11 29.31
N LYS A 641 -1.60 -1.20 28.32
CA LYS A 641 -1.96 -1.52 26.92
C LYS A 641 -0.95 -2.51 26.29
N VAL A 642 0.35 -2.38 26.60
CA VAL A 642 1.43 -3.29 26.15
C VAL A 642 1.30 -4.66 26.81
N ARG A 643 1.11 -4.72 28.14
CA ARG A 643 0.88 -5.98 28.88
C ARG A 643 -0.31 -6.75 28.30
N TRP A 644 -1.44 -6.07 28.10
CA TRP A 644 -2.63 -6.61 27.46
C TRP A 644 -2.35 -7.17 26.04
N CYS A 645 -1.44 -6.56 25.26
CA CYS A 645 -1.07 -7.10 23.96
C CYS A 645 -0.20 -8.37 24.09
N ARG A 646 0.79 -8.36 25.00
CA ARG A 646 1.70 -9.49 25.25
C ARG A 646 0.95 -10.72 25.78
N GLU A 647 0.04 -10.56 26.74
CA GLU A 647 -0.86 -11.61 27.26
C GLU A 647 -1.59 -12.40 26.15
N ARG A 648 -1.92 -11.74 25.03
CA ARG A 648 -2.71 -12.31 23.91
C ARG A 648 -1.85 -12.90 22.80
N LEU A 649 -0.53 -12.87 22.99
CA LEU A 649 0.50 -13.35 22.06
C LEU A 649 1.49 -14.33 22.72
N ALA A 650 1.45 -14.49 24.04
CA ALA A 650 2.38 -15.30 24.82
C ALA A 650 2.43 -16.80 24.44
N ASP A 651 1.41 -17.32 23.75
CA ASP A 651 1.40 -18.69 23.21
C ASP A 651 1.84 -18.78 21.73
N VAL A 652 2.38 -17.69 21.16
CA VAL A 652 2.64 -17.54 19.71
C VAL A 652 3.91 -16.77 19.34
N VAL A 653 4.25 -15.71 20.09
CA VAL A 653 5.24 -14.70 19.70
C VAL A 653 6.20 -14.43 20.85
N ASP A 654 7.34 -15.11 20.83
CA ASP A 654 8.43 -14.91 21.80
C ASP A 654 9.20 -13.61 21.53
N ARG A 655 9.27 -13.20 20.25
CA ARG A 655 9.97 -11.98 19.79
C ARG A 655 9.08 -11.14 18.88
N VAL A 656 8.93 -9.86 19.21
CA VAL A 656 7.95 -9.01 18.51
C VAL A 656 8.37 -8.64 17.10
N ALA A 657 9.68 -8.45 16.84
CA ALA A 657 10.23 -8.22 15.50
C ALA A 657 9.72 -9.28 14.50
N ASP A 658 9.92 -10.55 14.84
CA ASP A 658 9.54 -11.71 14.03
C ASP A 658 8.03 -12.00 14.04
N GLY A 659 7.27 -11.42 14.97
CA GLY A 659 5.92 -11.89 15.32
C GLY A 659 4.88 -11.98 14.20
N THR A 660 5.08 -11.32 13.06
CA THR A 660 4.23 -11.48 11.87
C THR A 660 4.53 -12.77 11.10
N GLN A 661 5.78 -13.23 11.15
CA GLN A 661 6.22 -14.55 10.70
C GLN A 661 5.90 -15.61 11.76
N SER A 662 6.19 -15.39 13.05
CA SER A 662 5.86 -16.34 14.13
C SER A 662 4.37 -16.68 14.16
N LEU A 663 3.48 -15.70 13.97
CA LEU A 663 2.03 -15.92 13.84
C LEU A 663 1.65 -16.75 12.60
N ARG A 664 2.37 -16.62 11.48
CA ARG A 664 2.17 -17.48 10.28
C ARG A 664 2.64 -18.90 10.51
N GLU A 665 3.79 -19.06 11.16
CA GLU A 665 4.39 -20.36 11.49
C GLU A 665 3.56 -21.12 12.52
N PHE A 666 3.05 -20.44 13.56
CA PHE A 666 2.07 -20.98 14.50
C PHE A 666 0.84 -21.54 13.78
N TRP A 667 0.19 -20.75 12.91
CA TRP A 667 -1.00 -21.24 12.20
C TRP A 667 -0.68 -22.34 11.17
N THR A 668 0.52 -22.34 10.61
CA THR A 668 1.05 -23.43 9.76
C THR A 668 1.22 -24.72 10.56
N ARG A 669 1.81 -24.64 11.75
CA ARG A 669 2.00 -25.74 12.71
C ARG A 669 0.65 -26.33 13.15
N GLU A 670 -0.32 -25.48 13.49
CA GLU A 670 -1.67 -25.90 13.86
C GLU A 670 -2.45 -26.53 12.69
N LEU A 671 -2.27 -26.05 11.46
CA LEU A 671 -2.80 -26.72 10.28
C LEU A 671 -2.22 -28.12 10.12
N TYR A 672 -0.90 -28.30 10.28
CA TYR A 672 -0.23 -29.60 10.06
C TYR A 672 -0.39 -30.60 11.21
N ARG A 673 -0.63 -30.13 12.44
CA ARG A 673 -1.09 -30.97 13.56
C ARG A 673 -2.45 -31.61 13.26
N SER A 674 -3.36 -30.88 12.62
CA SER A 674 -4.69 -31.38 12.27
C SER A 674 -4.68 -32.53 11.25
N MET A 675 -5.59 -33.51 11.43
CA MET A 675 -5.74 -34.65 10.51
C MET A 675 -6.06 -34.25 9.07
N ASP A 676 -6.76 -33.13 8.88
CA ASP A 676 -7.12 -32.63 7.57
C ASP A 676 -5.96 -31.87 6.90
N GLY A 677 -5.12 -31.17 7.66
CA GLY A 677 -3.99 -30.38 7.13
C GLY A 677 -2.63 -31.08 7.08
N ARG A 678 -2.40 -32.17 7.83
CA ARG A 678 -1.11 -32.92 7.87
C ARG A 678 -0.52 -33.23 6.50
N ALA A 679 -1.37 -33.61 5.55
CA ALA A 679 -1.00 -33.93 4.16
C ALA A 679 -0.62 -32.72 3.29
N LEU A 680 -0.68 -31.49 3.82
CA LEU A 680 -0.32 -30.25 3.14
C LEU A 680 1.07 -29.72 3.56
N ARG A 681 1.77 -30.38 4.49
CA ARG A 681 3.07 -29.94 5.05
C ARG A 681 4.15 -29.61 4.00
N GLU A 682 4.16 -30.33 2.89
CA GLU A 682 5.14 -30.16 1.80
C GLU A 682 4.80 -28.97 0.87
N SER A 683 3.60 -28.39 0.99
CA SER A 683 3.14 -27.30 0.10
C SER A 683 3.90 -25.96 0.26
N VAL A 684 4.48 -25.70 1.44
CA VAL A 684 5.30 -24.49 1.67
C VAL A 684 6.52 -24.45 0.75
N ARG A 685 7.07 -25.62 0.41
CA ARG A 685 8.27 -25.76 -0.41
C ARG A 685 8.02 -25.37 -1.87
N GLU A 686 6.81 -25.61 -2.38
CA GLU A 686 6.48 -25.46 -3.80
C GLU A 686 5.23 -24.60 -4.01
N THR A 687 5.46 -23.29 -4.23
CA THR A 687 4.43 -22.29 -4.58
C THR A 687 3.39 -22.76 -5.62
N PRO A 688 3.76 -23.49 -6.70
CA PRO A 688 2.78 -24.00 -7.67
C PRO A 688 1.64 -24.83 -7.06
N SER A 689 1.91 -25.55 -5.96
CA SER A 689 0.95 -26.37 -5.21
C SER A 689 -0.29 -25.60 -4.75
N THR A 690 -0.12 -24.32 -4.47
CA THR A 690 -1.11 -23.48 -3.76
C THR A 690 -1.40 -22.15 -4.46
N GLN A 691 -0.67 -21.80 -5.52
CA GLN A 691 -0.86 -20.56 -6.30
C GLN A 691 -2.32 -20.36 -6.74
N TRP A 692 -3.03 -21.44 -7.08
CA TRP A 692 -4.43 -21.45 -7.47
C TRP A 692 -5.40 -20.97 -6.38
N LEU A 693 -5.05 -21.05 -5.09
CA LEU A 693 -5.83 -20.47 -3.98
C LEU A 693 -5.86 -18.93 -4.02
N ARG A 694 -4.90 -18.29 -4.71
CA ARG A 694 -4.87 -16.82 -4.93
C ARG A 694 -5.54 -16.41 -6.26
N CYS A 695 -5.91 -17.34 -7.13
CA CYS A 695 -6.41 -17.04 -8.47
C CYS A 695 -7.86 -16.52 -8.45
N CYS A 696 -8.04 -15.22 -8.72
CA CYS A 696 -9.35 -14.55 -8.79
C CYS A 696 -9.92 -14.37 -10.22
N THR A 697 -9.21 -14.86 -11.24
CA THR A 697 -9.47 -14.57 -12.67
C THR A 697 -10.36 -15.62 -13.36
N ARG A 698 -10.41 -15.66 -14.69
CA ARG A 698 -11.22 -16.62 -15.47
C ARG A 698 -10.64 -18.04 -15.56
N VAL A 699 -9.37 -18.27 -15.16
CA VAL A 699 -8.64 -19.54 -15.36
C VAL A 699 -9.34 -20.76 -14.74
N ILE A 700 -9.99 -20.59 -13.58
CA ILE A 700 -10.70 -21.68 -12.89
C ILE A 700 -12.18 -21.31 -12.73
N PRO A 701 -13.14 -22.14 -13.20
CA PRO A 701 -14.56 -21.95 -12.92
C PRO A 701 -14.87 -21.92 -11.42
N ALA A 702 -15.85 -21.10 -11.00
CA ALA A 702 -16.21 -20.96 -9.59
C ALA A 702 -16.63 -22.29 -8.93
N ARG A 703 -17.35 -23.15 -9.67
CA ARG A 703 -17.72 -24.51 -9.23
C ARG A 703 -16.49 -25.37 -8.97
N ASP A 704 -15.55 -25.40 -9.91
CA ASP A 704 -14.39 -26.28 -9.83
C ASP A 704 -13.40 -25.79 -8.76
N TRP A 705 -13.24 -24.47 -8.58
CA TRP A 705 -12.43 -23.91 -7.51
C TRP A 705 -12.95 -24.29 -6.10
N LEU A 706 -14.28 -24.32 -5.90
CA LEU A 706 -14.88 -24.86 -4.67
C LEU A 706 -14.58 -26.36 -4.50
N ASN A 707 -14.77 -27.15 -5.55
CA ASN A 707 -14.49 -28.59 -5.54
C ASN A 707 -13.01 -28.87 -5.19
N TYR A 708 -12.08 -28.08 -5.74
CA TYR A 708 -10.64 -28.19 -5.47
C TYR A 708 -10.33 -27.88 -4.01
N ILE A 709 -10.96 -26.86 -3.42
CA ILE A 709 -10.87 -26.58 -1.97
C ILE A 709 -11.30 -27.79 -1.15
N SER A 710 -12.47 -28.38 -1.45
CA SER A 710 -12.98 -29.55 -0.72
C SER A 710 -12.04 -30.77 -0.81
N VAL A 711 -11.40 -31.00 -1.97
CA VAL A 711 -10.35 -32.02 -2.13
C VAL A 711 -9.11 -31.68 -1.31
N HIS A 712 -8.60 -30.45 -1.43
CA HIS A 712 -7.32 -30.01 -0.84
C HIS A 712 -7.32 -30.12 0.70
N ILE A 713 -8.37 -29.61 1.37
CA ILE A 713 -8.50 -29.67 2.84
C ILE A 713 -9.29 -30.89 3.34
N ASN A 714 -9.41 -31.97 2.54
CA ASN A 714 -10.04 -33.23 2.97
C ASN A 714 -11.53 -33.11 3.38
N ALA A 715 -12.21 -32.03 2.99
CA ALA A 715 -13.57 -31.69 3.40
C ALA A 715 -14.66 -32.41 2.58
N LEU A 716 -14.35 -33.58 2.04
CA LEU A 716 -15.29 -34.43 1.31
C LEU A 716 -16.12 -35.29 2.28
N PRO A 717 -17.43 -35.51 2.02
CA PRO A 717 -18.32 -36.24 2.93
C PRO A 717 -18.15 -37.77 2.81
N SER A 718 -17.04 -38.27 3.35
CA SER A 718 -16.80 -39.70 3.55
C SER A 718 -17.31 -40.16 4.92
N ARG A 719 -17.62 -41.46 5.07
CA ARG A 719 -18.18 -42.01 6.32
C ARG A 719 -17.33 -41.66 7.55
N VAL A 720 -16.00 -41.78 7.45
CA VAL A 720 -15.03 -41.42 8.51
C VAL A 720 -15.05 -39.92 8.87
N ARG A 721 -15.48 -39.03 7.96
CA ARG A 721 -15.69 -37.61 8.30
C ARG A 721 -17.05 -37.40 8.96
N THR A 722 -18.10 -38.03 8.44
CA THR A 722 -19.48 -37.85 8.95
C THR A 722 -19.75 -38.53 10.30
N SER A 723 -18.90 -39.46 10.73
CA SER A 723 -18.93 -40.07 12.07
C SER A 723 -18.25 -39.21 13.15
N ARG A 724 -17.42 -38.21 12.79
CA ARG A 724 -16.76 -37.31 13.76
C ARG A 724 -17.81 -36.64 14.65
N GLY A 725 -17.68 -36.83 15.97
CA GLY A 725 -18.58 -36.25 16.97
C GLY A 725 -19.93 -36.96 17.16
N ARG A 726 -20.12 -38.14 16.55
CA ARG A 726 -21.21 -39.06 16.93
C ARG A 726 -20.73 -39.99 18.06
N ARG A 727 -21.67 -40.49 18.87
CA ARG A 727 -21.42 -41.63 19.77
C ARG A 727 -21.32 -42.93 18.95
N ASP A 728 -20.85 -43.98 19.59
CA ASP A 728 -20.29 -45.18 18.96
C ASP A 728 -21.26 -46.00 18.10
N GLY A 729 -20.70 -46.93 17.29
CA GLY A 729 -21.48 -47.86 16.45
C GLY A 729 -21.69 -47.45 14.99
N VAL A 730 -21.09 -46.35 14.52
CA VAL A 730 -21.25 -45.88 13.11
C VAL A 730 -20.33 -46.66 12.16
N ASP A 731 -20.91 -47.40 11.20
CA ASP A 731 -20.18 -48.06 10.12
C ASP A 731 -19.37 -47.05 9.27
N VAL A 732 -18.05 -47.10 9.44
CA VAL A 732 -17.07 -46.30 8.69
C VAL A 732 -16.44 -47.03 7.50
N THR A 733 -16.83 -48.27 7.19
CA THR A 733 -16.25 -49.05 6.07
C THR A 733 -16.58 -48.42 4.71
N CYS A 734 -15.80 -48.74 3.68
CA CYS A 734 -15.98 -48.19 2.35
C CYS A 734 -17.26 -48.71 1.67
N ARG A 735 -18.16 -47.79 1.27
CA ARG A 735 -19.38 -48.10 0.48
C ARG A 735 -19.11 -48.86 -0.83
N GLY A 736 -17.87 -48.86 -1.32
CA GLY A 736 -17.45 -49.64 -2.49
C GLY A 736 -17.38 -51.16 -2.26
N GLY A 737 -17.47 -51.63 -1.01
CA GLY A 737 -17.49 -53.04 -0.63
C GLY A 737 -16.12 -53.67 -0.32
N CYS A 738 -15.09 -52.85 -0.06
CA CYS A 738 -13.71 -53.33 0.14
C CYS A 738 -13.22 -53.29 1.60
N LEU A 739 -14.14 -53.24 2.57
CA LEU A 739 -13.97 -53.34 4.04
C LEU A 739 -13.06 -52.29 4.73
N THR A 740 -12.06 -51.71 4.06
CA THR A 740 -11.23 -50.62 4.56
C THR A 740 -12.05 -49.37 4.92
N ALA A 741 -11.62 -48.60 5.93
CA ALA A 741 -12.29 -47.36 6.35
C ALA A 741 -12.39 -46.30 5.22
N GLU A 742 -13.56 -45.69 5.09
CA GLU A 742 -13.90 -44.75 4.03
C GLU A 742 -13.34 -43.35 4.30
N THR A 743 -12.11 -43.14 3.85
CA THR A 743 -11.48 -41.83 3.78
C THR A 743 -11.48 -41.28 2.35
N PRO A 744 -11.41 -39.94 2.15
CA PRO A 744 -11.28 -39.39 0.81
C PRO A 744 -10.01 -39.87 0.10
N ALA A 745 -8.92 -40.07 0.86
CA ALA A 745 -7.69 -40.71 0.37
C ALA A 745 -7.97 -42.12 -0.18
N HIS A 746 -8.64 -43.00 0.58
CA HIS A 746 -9.01 -44.32 0.10
C HIS A 746 -9.86 -44.27 -1.18
N CYS A 747 -10.96 -43.51 -1.17
CA CYS A 747 -11.90 -43.45 -2.29
C CYS A 747 -11.25 -42.92 -3.58
N ILE A 748 -10.36 -41.93 -3.47
CA ILE A 748 -9.72 -41.27 -4.62
C ILE A 748 -8.49 -42.03 -5.12
N GLN A 749 -7.73 -42.67 -4.23
CA GLN A 749 -6.40 -43.25 -4.53
C GLN A 749 -6.32 -44.78 -4.53
N VAL A 750 -7.18 -45.47 -3.79
CA VAL A 750 -7.02 -46.91 -3.52
C VAL A 750 -8.20 -47.72 -4.06
N CYS A 751 -9.43 -47.34 -3.72
CA CYS A 751 -10.66 -48.09 -3.99
C CYS A 751 -10.74 -48.63 -5.43
N HIS A 752 -11.04 -49.93 -5.60
CA HIS A 752 -11.15 -50.57 -6.92
C HIS A 752 -12.15 -49.84 -7.82
N ARG A 753 -13.27 -49.35 -7.26
CA ARG A 753 -14.33 -48.58 -7.96
C ARG A 753 -13.83 -47.32 -8.68
N THR A 754 -12.65 -46.78 -8.34
CA THR A 754 -12.10 -45.56 -8.97
C THR A 754 -10.84 -45.81 -9.81
N HIS A 755 -10.43 -47.07 -10.05
CA HIS A 755 -9.22 -47.41 -10.81
C HIS A 755 -9.13 -46.68 -12.16
N GLY A 756 -10.11 -46.86 -13.05
CA GLY A 756 -10.14 -46.18 -14.36
C GLY A 756 -10.34 -44.65 -14.29
N GLY A 757 -10.62 -44.09 -13.12
CA GLY A 757 -10.55 -42.64 -12.88
C GLY A 757 -9.15 -42.17 -12.51
N ARG A 758 -8.37 -42.99 -11.78
CA ARG A 758 -6.96 -42.71 -11.48
C ARG A 758 -6.10 -42.69 -12.75
N VAL A 759 -6.35 -43.63 -13.66
CA VAL A 759 -5.76 -43.70 -15.01
C VAL A 759 -6.05 -42.40 -15.77
N LEU A 760 -7.31 -42.07 -16.06
CA LEU A 760 -7.64 -40.84 -16.81
C LEU A 760 -7.11 -39.53 -16.19
N ARG A 761 -6.96 -39.43 -14.86
CA ARG A 761 -6.31 -38.28 -14.20
C ARG A 761 -4.81 -38.24 -14.45
N HIS A 762 -4.15 -39.39 -14.40
CA HIS A 762 -2.73 -39.56 -14.69
C HIS A 762 -2.45 -39.18 -16.15
N ASP A 763 -3.22 -39.74 -17.09
CA ASP A 763 -3.02 -39.54 -18.53
C ASP A 763 -3.31 -38.09 -18.95
N ALA A 764 -4.22 -37.39 -18.26
CA ALA A 764 -4.45 -35.97 -18.45
C ALA A 764 -3.24 -35.11 -18.07
N ILE A 765 -2.49 -35.51 -17.03
CA ILE A 765 -1.24 -34.84 -16.64
C ILE A 765 -0.12 -35.20 -17.63
N ALA A 766 0.03 -36.47 -17.99
CA ALA A 766 1.01 -36.91 -18.99
C ALA A 766 0.79 -36.22 -20.35
N LYS A 767 -0.47 -36.13 -20.81
CA LYS A 767 -0.82 -35.42 -22.05
C LYS A 767 -0.43 -33.93 -21.97
N ALA A 768 -0.80 -33.23 -20.91
CA ALA A 768 -0.46 -31.82 -20.75
C ALA A 768 1.07 -31.59 -20.66
N LEU A 769 1.78 -32.50 -19.98
CA LEU A 769 3.23 -32.47 -19.85
C LEU A 769 3.92 -32.67 -21.21
N SER A 770 3.46 -33.63 -22.01
CA SER A 770 3.98 -33.83 -23.37
C SER A 770 3.80 -32.59 -24.27
N VAL A 771 2.62 -31.94 -24.24
CA VAL A 771 2.36 -30.73 -25.04
C VAL A 771 3.28 -29.57 -24.65
N HIS A 772 3.45 -29.31 -23.36
CA HIS A 772 4.33 -28.21 -22.92
C HIS A 772 5.81 -28.51 -23.20
N LEU A 773 6.26 -29.77 -23.14
CA LEU A 773 7.62 -30.15 -23.56
C LEU A 773 7.83 -29.94 -25.07
N THR A 774 6.88 -30.35 -25.93
CA THR A 774 6.95 -30.07 -27.38
C THR A 774 7.02 -28.57 -27.66
N GLN A 775 6.27 -27.75 -26.92
CA GLN A 775 6.32 -26.29 -27.03
C GLN A 775 7.67 -25.66 -26.62
N ARG A 776 8.59 -26.42 -26.00
CA ARG A 776 9.97 -26.00 -25.70
C ARG A 776 11.04 -26.70 -26.55
N GLY A 777 10.64 -27.24 -27.71
CA GLY A 777 11.57 -27.85 -28.67
C GLY A 777 12.02 -29.28 -28.32
N TRP A 778 11.33 -29.98 -27.41
CA TRP A 778 11.56 -31.39 -27.18
C TRP A 778 10.77 -32.25 -28.17
N SER A 779 11.42 -33.22 -28.81
CA SER A 779 10.76 -34.30 -29.56
C SER A 779 10.27 -35.36 -28.57
N VAL A 780 8.95 -35.47 -28.39
CA VAL A 780 8.32 -36.26 -27.33
C VAL A 780 7.64 -37.52 -27.85
N ARG A 781 8.04 -38.68 -27.34
CA ARG A 781 7.38 -39.98 -27.47
C ARG A 781 6.67 -40.33 -26.16
N ARG A 782 5.50 -40.99 -26.22
CA ARG A 782 4.69 -41.39 -25.05
C ARG A 782 4.52 -42.90 -24.97
N GLU A 783 4.36 -43.41 -23.75
CA GLU A 783 3.99 -44.82 -23.45
C GLU A 783 4.90 -45.86 -24.14
N VAL A 784 6.17 -45.49 -24.36
CA VAL A 784 7.14 -46.29 -25.12
C VAL A 784 7.56 -47.50 -24.29
N SER A 785 7.48 -48.71 -24.86
CA SER A 785 7.94 -49.93 -24.21
C SER A 785 9.37 -50.29 -24.60
N TYR A 786 10.21 -50.49 -23.58
CA TYR A 786 11.57 -51.03 -23.70
C TYR A 786 11.63 -52.40 -23.03
N GLN A 787 12.35 -53.34 -23.63
CA GLN A 787 12.55 -54.69 -23.10
C GLN A 787 13.95 -54.77 -22.46
N THR A 788 14.01 -55.17 -21.18
CA THR A 788 15.27 -55.37 -20.44
C THR A 788 15.27 -56.76 -19.80
N VAL A 789 16.40 -57.22 -19.25
CA VAL A 789 16.44 -58.52 -18.52
C VAL A 789 15.53 -58.54 -17.28
N VAL A 790 15.17 -57.37 -16.73
CA VAL A 790 14.28 -57.23 -15.56
C VAL A 790 12.81 -57.02 -15.99
N GLY A 791 12.49 -57.30 -17.26
CA GLY A 791 11.15 -57.26 -17.84
C GLY A 791 10.87 -56.03 -18.70
N VAL A 792 9.59 -55.80 -19.04
CA VAL A 792 9.20 -54.67 -19.89
C VAL A 792 9.09 -53.39 -19.05
N ARG A 793 9.86 -52.36 -19.42
CA ARG A 793 9.76 -51.00 -18.88
C ARG A 793 8.91 -50.13 -19.81
N ARG A 794 7.99 -49.37 -19.22
CA ARG A 794 7.11 -48.43 -19.94
C ARG A 794 7.12 -47.08 -19.22
N PRO A 795 8.09 -46.20 -19.50
CA PRO A 795 8.02 -44.80 -19.07
C PRO A 795 6.87 -44.05 -19.77
N ASP A 796 6.17 -43.19 -19.05
CA ASP A 796 5.03 -42.43 -19.58
C ASP A 796 5.44 -41.48 -20.71
N ILE A 797 6.60 -40.83 -20.57
CA ILE A 797 7.17 -39.85 -21.52
C ILE A 797 8.67 -40.12 -21.71
N VAL A 798 9.11 -40.12 -22.98
CA VAL A 798 10.51 -39.99 -23.37
C VAL A 798 10.64 -38.79 -24.31
N ALA A 799 11.31 -37.75 -23.83
CA ALA A 799 11.59 -36.52 -24.57
C ALA A 799 13.06 -36.49 -25.03
N SER A 800 13.34 -35.88 -26.18
CA SER A 800 14.69 -35.79 -26.75
C SER A 800 14.93 -34.42 -27.39
N ARG A 801 16.12 -33.84 -27.20
CA ARG A 801 16.50 -32.49 -27.67
C ARG A 801 18.01 -32.41 -27.85
N GLY A 802 18.48 -32.44 -29.10
CA GLY A 802 19.92 -32.51 -29.38
C GLY A 802 20.54 -33.77 -28.74
N ARG A 803 21.57 -33.59 -27.90
CA ARG A 803 22.22 -34.67 -27.12
C ARG A 803 21.56 -34.94 -25.76
N GLU A 804 20.47 -34.26 -25.39
CA GLU A 804 19.73 -34.53 -24.15
C GLU A 804 18.55 -35.48 -24.39
N ILE A 805 18.43 -36.52 -23.55
CA ILE A 805 17.25 -37.39 -23.47
C ILE A 805 16.66 -37.28 -22.05
N ALA A 806 15.37 -36.99 -21.93
CA ALA A 806 14.67 -36.87 -20.67
C ALA A 806 13.55 -37.92 -20.55
N VAL A 807 13.70 -38.85 -19.62
CA VAL A 807 12.67 -39.84 -19.24
C VAL A 807 11.85 -39.26 -18.10
N VAL A 808 10.53 -39.14 -18.27
CA VAL A 808 9.65 -38.51 -17.28
C VAL A 808 8.42 -39.37 -16.99
N ASP A 809 8.35 -39.90 -15.77
CA ASP A 809 7.25 -40.75 -15.32
C ASP A 809 6.27 -39.96 -14.43
N VAL A 810 4.97 -40.07 -14.67
CA VAL A 810 3.93 -39.34 -13.92
C VAL A 810 3.47 -40.18 -12.73
N GLN A 811 3.15 -39.53 -11.61
CA GLN A 811 2.42 -40.18 -10.51
C GLN A 811 1.61 -39.20 -9.67
N VAL A 812 0.39 -39.61 -9.35
CA VAL A 812 -0.49 -38.91 -8.41
C VAL A 812 -0.65 -39.76 -7.15
N VAL A 813 0.12 -39.45 -6.11
CA VAL A 813 0.32 -40.29 -4.91
C VAL A 813 -0.41 -39.74 -3.67
N ALA A 814 -0.33 -40.47 -2.55
CA ALA A 814 -0.61 -39.94 -1.22
C ALA A 814 0.73 -39.67 -0.49
N PRO A 815 0.83 -38.63 0.37
CA PRO A 815 2.08 -38.31 1.07
C PRO A 815 2.32 -39.27 2.25
N ASN A 816 2.87 -40.45 1.96
CA ASN A 816 3.39 -41.39 2.96
C ASN A 816 4.51 -42.25 2.32
N PRO A 817 5.78 -42.21 2.81
CA PRO A 817 6.27 -41.37 3.91
C PRO A 817 6.43 -39.90 3.52
N SER A 818 6.84 -39.59 2.28
CA SER A 818 6.91 -38.23 1.70
C SER A 818 6.79 -38.27 0.17
N LEU A 819 6.47 -37.12 -0.45
CA LEU A 819 6.39 -37.00 -1.90
C LEU A 819 7.78 -37.11 -2.54
N ASP A 820 8.81 -36.57 -1.90
CA ASP A 820 10.20 -36.66 -2.38
C ASP A 820 10.72 -38.12 -2.35
N SER A 821 10.31 -38.92 -1.36
CA SER A 821 10.61 -40.36 -1.33
C SER A 821 9.92 -41.10 -2.48
N ALA A 822 8.67 -40.74 -2.81
CA ALA A 822 7.96 -41.30 -3.97
C ALA A 822 8.63 -40.89 -5.29
N HIS A 823 9.09 -39.64 -5.42
CA HIS A 823 9.85 -39.16 -6.58
C HIS A 823 11.13 -39.98 -6.78
N ARG A 824 11.97 -40.13 -5.74
CA ARG A 824 13.22 -40.91 -5.83
C ARG A 824 12.99 -42.36 -6.17
N LYS A 825 12.02 -43.04 -5.54
CA LYS A 825 11.69 -44.45 -5.88
C LYS A 825 11.24 -44.61 -7.35
N LYS A 826 10.52 -43.64 -7.91
CA LYS A 826 10.07 -43.63 -9.30
C LYS A 826 11.19 -43.29 -10.29
N VAL A 827 12.19 -42.49 -9.88
CA VAL A 827 13.40 -42.20 -10.67
C VAL A 827 14.38 -43.38 -10.66
N ALA A 828 14.67 -43.96 -9.50
CA ALA A 828 15.52 -45.14 -9.30
C ALA A 828 15.12 -46.30 -10.22
N LYS A 829 13.81 -46.59 -10.32
CA LYS A 829 13.18 -47.59 -11.21
C LYS A 829 13.68 -47.55 -12.66
N TYR A 830 14.13 -46.39 -13.17
CA TYR A 830 14.63 -46.24 -14.53
C TYR A 830 16.12 -45.85 -14.59
N ARG A 831 16.63 -45.13 -13.58
CA ARG A 831 18.03 -44.72 -13.50
C ARG A 831 18.96 -45.92 -13.29
N ASP A 832 18.59 -46.82 -12.40
CA ASP A 832 19.48 -47.85 -11.87
C ASP A 832 19.58 -49.07 -12.81
N GLU A 833 19.06 -48.93 -14.04
CA GLU A 833 18.90 -49.98 -15.04
C GLU A 833 19.71 -49.63 -16.31
N ALA A 834 21.02 -49.90 -16.28
CA ALA A 834 21.98 -49.47 -17.30
C ALA A 834 21.61 -49.83 -18.75
N GLN A 835 20.90 -50.93 -18.96
CA GLN A 835 20.37 -51.31 -20.28
C GLN A 835 19.34 -50.30 -20.83
N LEU A 836 18.51 -49.69 -19.97
CA LEU A 836 17.52 -48.73 -20.41
C LEU A 836 18.18 -47.47 -20.97
N ALA A 837 19.23 -46.95 -20.33
CA ALA A 837 20.03 -45.84 -20.85
C ALA A 837 20.64 -46.20 -22.22
N THR A 838 21.21 -47.40 -22.34
CA THR A 838 21.79 -47.91 -23.61
C THR A 838 20.74 -47.98 -24.72
N CYS A 839 19.55 -48.51 -24.44
CA CYS A 839 18.43 -48.58 -25.39
C CYS A 839 17.88 -47.20 -25.78
N LEU A 840 17.90 -46.23 -24.87
CA LEU A 840 17.48 -44.84 -25.15
C LEU A 840 18.44 -44.12 -26.11
N VAL A 841 19.76 -44.25 -25.91
CA VAL A 841 20.78 -43.65 -26.79
C VAL A 841 20.74 -44.28 -28.19
N ARG A 842 20.66 -45.62 -28.28
CA ARG A 842 20.48 -46.33 -29.55
C ARG A 842 19.16 -45.94 -30.24
N GLY A 843 18.07 -45.85 -29.49
CA GLY A 843 16.74 -45.45 -29.98
C GLY A 843 16.56 -43.96 -30.30
N ALA A 844 17.61 -43.15 -30.20
CA ALA A 844 17.66 -41.74 -30.59
C ALA A 844 18.64 -41.46 -31.75
N SER A 845 19.52 -42.41 -32.07
CA SER A 845 20.60 -42.22 -33.05
C SER A 845 20.15 -42.54 -34.48
N VAL A 846 19.83 -41.51 -35.27
CA VAL A 846 19.35 -41.65 -36.67
C VAL A 846 20.47 -41.92 -37.68
N GLN A 847 21.75 -41.81 -37.29
CA GLN A 847 22.89 -42.20 -38.13
C GLN A 847 23.98 -42.93 -37.31
N PRO A 848 24.57 -44.02 -37.84
CA PRO A 848 25.61 -44.78 -37.15
C PRO A 848 27.00 -44.13 -37.32
N ARG A 849 27.36 -43.21 -36.42
CA ARG A 849 28.75 -42.72 -36.26
C ARG A 849 29.24 -42.99 -34.84
N ARG A 850 30.22 -43.90 -34.69
CA ARG A 850 30.76 -44.41 -33.41
C ARG A 850 31.28 -43.35 -32.42
N ARG A 851 31.49 -42.10 -32.83
CA ARG A 851 31.87 -40.97 -31.95
C ARG A 851 30.68 -40.22 -31.32
N ALA A 852 29.43 -40.67 -31.51
CA ALA A 852 28.24 -39.99 -30.98
C ALA A 852 27.69 -40.58 -29.67
N GLU A 853 28.09 -41.80 -29.29
CA GLU A 853 27.52 -42.51 -28.14
C GLU A 853 28.05 -41.98 -26.78
N GLU A 854 29.22 -41.34 -26.76
CA GLU A 854 29.94 -40.98 -25.52
C GLU A 854 29.45 -39.68 -24.82
N GLU A 855 28.67 -38.83 -25.50
CA GLU A 855 28.22 -37.52 -24.97
C GLU A 855 26.69 -37.36 -24.84
N THR A 856 25.90 -38.42 -25.02
CA THR A 856 24.43 -38.31 -24.96
C THR A 856 23.93 -38.39 -23.51
N GLN A 857 23.52 -37.24 -22.94
CA GLN A 857 23.11 -37.18 -21.53
C GLN A 857 21.65 -37.62 -21.33
N VAL A 858 21.46 -38.75 -20.63
CA VAL A 858 20.14 -39.23 -20.21
C VAL A 858 19.80 -38.71 -18.80
N ARG A 859 18.72 -37.94 -18.68
CA ARG A 859 18.15 -37.46 -17.41
C ARG A 859 16.88 -38.23 -17.06
N PHE A 860 16.78 -38.68 -15.81
CA PHE A 860 15.62 -39.40 -15.27
C PHE A 860 14.89 -38.52 -14.26
N ALA A 861 13.63 -38.21 -14.54
CA ALA A 861 12.76 -37.40 -13.70
C ALA A 861 11.41 -38.10 -13.47
N SER A 862 10.63 -37.59 -12.51
CA SER A 862 9.22 -37.99 -12.36
C SER A 862 8.36 -36.81 -11.94
N ALA A 863 7.16 -36.70 -12.52
CA ALA A 863 6.17 -35.68 -12.17
C ALA A 863 5.30 -36.19 -11.00
N THR A 864 5.73 -35.87 -9.78
CA THR A 864 5.19 -36.42 -8.54
C THR A 864 4.34 -35.39 -7.80
N ILE A 865 3.03 -35.57 -7.90
CA ILE A 865 2.02 -34.71 -7.29
C ILE A 865 1.19 -35.54 -6.29
N SER A 866 0.72 -34.94 -5.21
CA SER A 866 -0.30 -35.55 -4.36
C SER A 866 -1.70 -35.41 -5.01
N TRP A 867 -2.64 -36.28 -4.63
CA TRP A 867 -4.04 -36.14 -5.04
C TRP A 867 -4.71 -34.83 -4.59
N ARG A 868 -4.06 -34.06 -3.71
CA ARG A 868 -4.45 -32.73 -3.23
C ARG A 868 -3.74 -31.58 -3.98
N GLY A 869 -3.02 -31.88 -5.06
CA GLY A 869 -2.32 -30.89 -5.89
C GLY A 869 -0.97 -30.41 -5.34
N VAL A 870 -0.42 -31.04 -4.31
CA VAL A 870 0.86 -30.67 -3.69
C VAL A 870 2.03 -31.36 -4.39
N TRP A 871 3.09 -30.63 -4.72
CA TRP A 871 4.28 -31.16 -5.39
C TRP A 871 5.32 -31.76 -4.43
N SER A 872 6.10 -32.72 -4.94
CA SER A 872 7.47 -32.97 -4.45
C SER A 872 8.40 -31.86 -4.92
N SER A 873 9.35 -31.44 -4.09
CA SER A 873 10.33 -30.42 -4.45
C SER A 873 11.42 -30.93 -5.37
N GLU A 874 11.91 -32.14 -5.13
CA GLU A 874 12.87 -32.81 -6.01
C GLU A 874 12.26 -32.99 -7.42
N SER A 875 10.97 -33.37 -7.49
CA SER A 875 10.19 -33.44 -8.72
C SER A 875 9.98 -32.09 -9.41
N ALA A 876 9.54 -31.06 -8.68
CA ALA A 876 9.30 -29.74 -9.26
C ALA A 876 10.59 -29.09 -9.77
N ARG A 877 11.73 -29.30 -9.08
CA ARG A 877 13.06 -28.88 -9.56
C ARG A 877 13.43 -29.60 -10.86
N SER A 878 13.34 -30.93 -10.89
CA SER A 878 13.63 -31.75 -12.08
C SER A 878 12.83 -31.29 -13.31
N LEU A 879 11.57 -30.86 -13.13
CA LEU A 879 10.75 -30.35 -14.24
C LEU A 879 11.14 -28.92 -14.68
N ARG A 880 11.60 -28.06 -13.77
CA ARG A 880 12.16 -26.74 -14.11
C ARG A 880 13.45 -26.85 -14.91
N GLU A 881 14.29 -27.85 -14.61
CA GLU A 881 15.51 -28.17 -15.37
C GLU A 881 15.22 -28.61 -16.83
N LEU A 882 14.02 -29.13 -17.11
CA LEU A 882 13.53 -29.40 -18.48
C LEU A 882 12.90 -28.16 -19.16
N GLY A 883 12.91 -27.01 -18.48
CA GLY A 883 12.41 -25.71 -18.95
C GLY A 883 10.99 -25.34 -18.50
N LEU A 884 10.31 -26.17 -17.69
CA LEU A 884 8.92 -25.90 -17.29
C LEU A 884 8.83 -24.82 -16.21
N THR A 885 7.80 -23.99 -16.30
CA THR A 885 7.56 -22.84 -15.43
C THR A 885 6.60 -23.16 -14.30
N ASP A 886 6.69 -22.40 -13.20
CA ASP A 886 5.76 -22.46 -12.06
C ASP A 886 4.28 -22.34 -12.47
N ARG A 887 3.98 -21.64 -13.57
CA ARG A 887 2.62 -21.50 -14.12
C ARG A 887 2.09 -22.82 -14.69
N GLU A 888 2.94 -23.57 -15.39
CA GLU A 888 2.59 -24.89 -15.94
C GLU A 888 2.51 -25.94 -14.81
N LEU A 889 3.43 -25.89 -13.83
CA LEU A 889 3.37 -26.72 -12.62
C LEU A 889 2.08 -26.50 -11.81
N ALA A 890 1.62 -25.25 -11.69
CA ALA A 890 0.36 -24.91 -11.02
C ALA A 890 -0.87 -25.38 -11.83
N GLN A 891 -0.79 -25.35 -13.16
CA GLN A 891 -1.82 -25.92 -14.04
C GLN A 891 -1.95 -27.44 -13.82
N TYR A 892 -0.84 -28.17 -13.75
CA TYR A 892 -0.85 -29.60 -13.42
C TYR A 892 -1.43 -29.89 -12.01
N SER A 893 -1.15 -29.05 -11.01
CA SER A 893 -1.81 -29.14 -9.69
C SER A 893 -3.33 -29.03 -9.79
N THR A 894 -3.86 -28.15 -10.65
CA THR A 894 -5.32 -28.08 -10.90
C THR A 894 -5.87 -29.30 -11.64
N TYR A 895 -5.09 -29.94 -12.52
CA TYR A 895 -5.51 -31.21 -13.16
C TYR A 895 -5.54 -32.37 -12.16
N ALA A 896 -4.56 -32.47 -11.26
CA ALA A 896 -4.57 -33.44 -10.17
C ALA A 896 -5.83 -33.26 -9.28
N LEU A 897 -6.12 -32.02 -8.86
CA LEU A 897 -7.32 -31.68 -8.08
C LEU A 897 -8.63 -31.97 -8.83
N ARG A 898 -8.71 -31.63 -10.13
CA ARG A 898 -9.88 -31.91 -10.98
C ARG A 898 -10.15 -33.41 -11.10
N GLY A 899 -9.13 -34.20 -11.41
CA GLY A 899 -9.27 -35.66 -11.50
C GLY A 899 -9.59 -36.30 -10.16
N SER A 900 -9.01 -35.82 -9.06
CA SER A 900 -9.35 -36.29 -7.71
C SER A 900 -10.82 -36.03 -7.35
N TRP A 901 -11.37 -34.87 -7.70
CA TRP A 901 -12.81 -34.59 -7.55
C TRP A 901 -13.66 -35.49 -8.47
N MET A 902 -13.26 -35.71 -9.73
CA MET A 902 -13.96 -36.64 -10.62
C MET A 902 -13.96 -38.08 -10.10
N ASN A 903 -12.87 -38.55 -9.46
CA ASN A 903 -12.82 -39.85 -8.81
C ASN A 903 -13.78 -39.94 -7.62
N TRP A 904 -13.89 -38.88 -6.82
CA TRP A 904 -14.88 -38.80 -5.74
C TRP A 904 -16.32 -38.87 -6.27
N VAL A 905 -16.63 -38.15 -7.35
CA VAL A 905 -17.96 -38.22 -8.01
C VAL A 905 -18.24 -39.62 -8.56
N ARG A 906 -17.26 -40.27 -9.21
CA ARG A 906 -17.38 -41.66 -9.69
C ARG A 906 -17.61 -42.66 -8.56
N PHE A 907 -16.90 -42.51 -7.44
CA PHE A 907 -17.13 -43.33 -6.25
C PHE A 907 -18.57 -43.20 -5.73
N GLY A 908 -19.08 -41.97 -5.61
CA GLY A 908 -20.48 -41.71 -5.25
C GLY A 908 -21.47 -42.38 -6.20
N ALA A 909 -21.35 -42.15 -7.51
CA ALA A 909 -22.22 -42.75 -8.52
C ALA A 909 -22.19 -44.29 -8.52
N SER A 910 -21.00 -44.88 -8.29
CA SER A 910 -20.83 -46.34 -8.22
C SER A 910 -21.42 -46.99 -6.95
N THR A 911 -21.80 -46.19 -5.95
CA THR A 911 -22.30 -46.67 -4.65
C THR A 911 -23.76 -46.30 -4.39
N SER A 912 -24.32 -45.28 -5.07
CA SER A 912 -25.72 -44.87 -4.93
C SER A 912 -26.74 -45.86 -5.52
N ILE A 913 -26.34 -46.75 -6.42
CA ILE A 913 -27.26 -47.63 -7.17
C ILE A 913 -27.89 -48.75 -6.30
N ARG A 914 -27.31 -49.06 -5.13
CA ARG A 914 -27.79 -50.15 -4.26
C ARG A 914 -28.92 -49.79 -3.27
N MET A 915 -29.40 -48.55 -3.22
CA MET A 915 -30.47 -48.10 -2.31
C MET A 915 -31.88 -48.14 -2.93
N GLY A 916 -32.10 -48.88 -4.02
CA GLY A 916 -33.37 -48.79 -4.77
C GLY A 916 -33.70 -50.02 -5.61
N ARG A 917 -33.74 -51.21 -5.01
CA ARG A 917 -34.37 -52.41 -5.60
C ARG A 917 -34.74 -53.48 -4.55
N GLY A 918 -35.42 -53.06 -3.49
CA GLY A 918 -36.45 -53.88 -2.87
C GLY A 918 -37.77 -53.58 -3.58
N ARG A 919 -38.36 -54.59 -4.22
CA ARG A 919 -39.79 -54.65 -4.55
C ARG A 919 -40.34 -55.88 -3.81
N PRO A 920 -41.64 -55.88 -3.46
CA PRO A 920 -42.15 -56.48 -2.23
C PRO A 920 -41.78 -57.95 -2.05
#